data_AF-A0A8C2C0J5-F1
#
_entry.id   AF-A0A8C2C0J5-F1
#
_cell.length_a   1.000
_cell.length_b   1.000
_cell.length_c   1.000
_cell.angle_alpha   90.00
_cell.angle_beta   90.00
_cell.angle_gamma   90.00
#
_symmetry.space_group_name_H-M   'P 1'
#
loop_
_entity.id
_entity.type
_entity.pdbx_description
1 polymer ?
#
loop_
_entity_poly.entity_id
_entity_poly.type
_entity_poly.pdbx_seq_one_letter_code
_entity_poly.pdbx_strand_id
1 'polypeptide(L)'
;MDATENDPSNISIPDSANRSSGNVNAKDDPVLAKQSLLRRRRAATARPERVWPDGIIPYIISSNFSGSQRAIFKQAMRHWEKHTCVTFMERSTEESYIVFTIRPCGCCSFVGRRGGGPQAISIGKNCDKFGIVVHELGHVIGFWHEHTRPDRDEHVDIFRENIQPGQEYNFIKMEPDDVDSLGEVYDFDSIMHYARNTFSRGIYLDTMLPKYEVDGVRPPIGQRTRLSKGDIAQARKLYKCPRCGESLQDSTGNFSSPGFPNGYAAYLHCIWRISVTPGEKIILNFTSMDLYRSHLCWYDHVEIRDGYWRNAPLKGRFCGGQLPEAIVSTDSRLWIEFRSSSNWVGKGFSAVYEAICGGEVRRDSGQIESPNYPDDYRPNKVCMWKIIVPQGFHVGLIFQSFEIEKHDNCAYDYLELRDGDSENSPLLGRFCGYEKPDDIKSSSNQLWMKFVSDGSVNKAGFAANFFKEIDECSRPDKGHCEQRCVNTLGSYHCACDPGYELAPDRRSCAAACGGFISKLNGSFTSPGWPQEYPPNKNCVWQLIAPVQYRITLLFDTFEIEGNDVCKYDYVEVHSSLSTDAKLHGKFCGTEKPEAITSQLNSMRVEFKSDNTVSKRGFKAQFFSANEQFSYNPGIDTIGCDQAITSVSGTITSPNWPDKYPSKKACTWTLSTTPGHRIKLAIDEIDMEAHQECAYDHLEIYDGPNGRATSFGRFCGSKKPSPVISSGNSMFLRFFSDNSVQKRGFKASHSAECGGSLKAEIKTKDLYSHAQFGDNNYPGASDCQWVISAEKGYGVELIFHTFEIEEEADCGYDYVELFDGADVKAPRLGRYCGSGPPEEIYSAGDAIVIKFHSDDTINKKGFHVRYTSTKFQDTLHTSK
;
A
#
# COMPACT_ATOMS: atom_id res chain seq x y z
N MET A 1 20.63 14.02 -6.17
CA MET A 1 19.77 12.84 -5.96
C MET A 1 20.59 11.72 -5.33
N ASP A 2 20.80 11.60 -4.04
CA ASP A 2 20.99 12.56 -2.95
C ASP A 2 21.76 11.76 -1.89
N ALA A 3 22.88 12.28 -1.41
CA ALA A 3 23.50 11.89 -0.16
C ALA A 3 24.01 13.20 0.46
N THR A 4 23.12 13.91 1.13
CA THR A 4 23.47 15.14 1.84
C THR A 4 24.03 14.78 3.21
N GLU A 5 25.35 14.88 3.35
CA GLU A 5 26.02 15.00 4.64
C GLU A 5 25.61 16.33 5.28
N ASN A 6 24.54 16.32 6.09
CA ASN A 6 24.27 17.40 7.04
C ASN A 6 24.78 16.97 8.42
N ASP A 7 26.00 17.40 8.76
CA ASP A 7 26.49 17.46 10.13
C ASP A 7 26.17 18.86 10.70
N PRO A 8 25.18 19.03 11.61
CA PRO A 8 24.90 20.32 12.22
C PRO A 8 25.78 20.49 13.47
N SER A 9 27.08 20.76 13.29
CA SER A 9 27.94 21.24 14.37
C SER A 9 28.25 22.72 14.16
N ASN A 10 27.28 23.58 14.47
CA ASN A 10 27.52 24.99 14.70
C ASN A 10 26.67 25.47 15.87
N ILE A 11 27.11 25.13 17.09
CA ILE A 11 26.64 25.78 18.31
C ILE A 11 27.88 26.35 19.00
N SER A 12 28.01 27.66 18.87
CA SER A 12 28.86 28.53 19.68
C SER A 12 28.48 28.41 21.16
N ILE A 13 29.45 28.12 22.03
CA ILE A 13 29.36 28.34 23.48
C ILE A 13 30.67 29.02 23.94
N PRO A 14 30.61 30.04 24.80
CA PRO A 14 31.66 31.05 24.94
C PRO A 14 32.78 30.66 25.91
N ASP A 15 33.90 31.39 25.77
CA ASP A 15 35.05 31.42 26.66
C ASP A 15 34.69 31.62 28.14
N SER A 16 35.30 30.81 29.02
CA SER A 16 35.73 31.25 30.35
C SER A 16 36.83 30.37 30.95
N ALA A 17 38.02 30.97 31.02
CA ALA A 17 39.14 30.86 31.96
C ALA A 17 39.26 29.69 32.99
N ASN A 18 40.45 29.05 32.98
CA ASN A 18 41.56 29.19 33.95
C ASN A 18 42.16 27.90 34.58
N ARG A 19 43.50 27.91 34.66
CA ARG A 19 44.47 27.18 35.54
C ARG A 19 44.80 25.70 35.26
N SER A 20 46.01 25.42 34.75
CA SER A 20 47.29 25.10 35.45
C SER A 20 47.47 23.58 35.59
N SER A 21 48.60 22.89 35.40
CA SER A 21 50.03 23.18 35.22
C SER A 21 50.75 21.82 35.13
N GLY A 22 51.88 21.69 34.43
CA GLY A 22 52.85 20.61 34.71
C GLY A 22 53.67 20.07 33.52
N ASN A 23 54.92 20.52 33.42
CA ASN A 23 56.05 20.00 32.63
C ASN A 23 56.28 18.48 32.79
N VAL A 24 56.99 17.75 31.90
CA VAL A 24 58.46 17.76 31.70
C VAL A 24 58.88 17.06 30.37
N ASN A 25 59.94 17.62 29.77
CA ASN A 25 60.71 17.24 28.55
C ASN A 25 61.56 15.96 28.62
N ALA A 26 61.84 15.34 27.47
CA ALA A 26 63.18 14.98 26.90
C ALA A 26 63.00 14.08 25.64
N LYS A 27 63.20 14.59 24.42
CA LYS A 27 64.42 14.58 23.58
C LYS A 27 64.96 13.19 23.16
N ASP A 28 64.72 12.91 21.87
CA ASP A 28 65.62 12.42 20.80
C ASP A 28 66.56 11.22 21.03
N ASP A 29 66.25 10.10 20.36
CA ASP A 29 67.03 9.56 19.23
C ASP A 29 66.22 8.45 18.51
N PRO A 30 66.19 8.38 17.16
CA PRO A 30 66.90 7.23 16.57
C PRO A 30 67.45 7.44 15.15
N VAL A 31 68.70 7.02 14.97
CA VAL A 31 69.20 6.48 13.69
C VAL A 31 68.56 5.11 13.46
N LEU A 32 67.45 5.09 12.70
CA LEU A 32 66.99 3.93 11.92
C LEU A 32 65.92 4.38 10.88
N ALA A 33 66.26 5.42 10.14
CA ALA A 33 65.54 5.80 8.92
C ALA A 33 65.94 4.86 7.78
N LYS A 34 65.18 3.77 7.58
CA LYS A 34 64.87 3.14 6.28
C LYS A 34 64.12 1.82 6.48
N GLN A 35 62.82 1.90 6.71
CA GLN A 35 61.89 0.89 6.21
C GLN A 35 60.71 1.60 5.55
N SER A 36 60.56 1.28 4.26
CA SER A 36 59.51 1.65 3.32
C SER A 36 58.16 1.99 3.94
N LEU A 37 57.71 3.24 3.74
CA LEU A 37 56.31 3.62 3.74
C LEU A 37 55.59 2.86 2.62
N LEU A 38 55.11 1.65 2.90
CA LEU A 38 54.10 1.00 2.09
C LEU A 38 52.82 1.84 2.21
N ARG A 39 52.48 2.58 1.14
CA ARG A 39 51.19 3.25 0.98
C ARG A 39 50.08 2.24 1.26
N ARG A 40 49.38 2.40 2.37
CA ARG A 40 48.15 1.65 2.68
C ARG A 40 47.08 2.06 1.66
N ARG A 41 46.65 1.10 0.83
CA ARG A 41 45.46 1.18 -0.05
C ARG A 41 44.22 1.17 0.85
N ARG A 42 43.14 1.97 0.63
CA ARG A 42 42.05 2.17 1.66
C ARG A 42 40.57 2.34 1.13
N ALA A 43 39.54 1.63 1.67
CA ALA A 43 38.05 1.68 1.47
C ALA A 43 37.21 0.84 2.53
N ALA A 44 36.18 1.41 3.20
CA ALA A 44 35.45 0.95 4.43
C ALA A 44 35.85 1.75 5.69
N THR A 45 35.02 1.86 6.74
CA THR A 45 35.33 2.78 7.86
C THR A 45 36.56 2.35 8.66
N ALA A 46 37.48 3.29 8.90
CA ALA A 46 38.66 3.07 9.73
C ALA A 46 38.40 3.25 11.24
N ARG A 47 37.21 3.77 11.61
CA ARG A 47 36.83 4.11 12.99
C ARG A 47 36.20 2.91 13.70
N PRO A 48 36.83 2.32 14.74
CA PRO A 48 36.31 1.14 15.42
C PRO A 48 34.93 1.33 16.05
N GLU A 49 34.60 2.53 16.52
CA GLU A 49 33.31 2.88 17.13
C GLU A 49 32.14 2.83 16.14
N ARG A 50 32.43 2.94 14.83
CA ARG A 50 31.46 2.82 13.73
C ARG A 50 31.24 1.38 13.29
N VAL A 51 31.98 0.41 13.81
CA VAL A 51 31.76 -1.01 13.53
C VAL A 51 30.70 -1.57 14.47
N TRP A 52 29.73 -2.31 13.94
CA TRP A 52 28.70 -2.93 14.77
C TRP A 52 29.31 -4.05 15.65
N PRO A 53 29.08 -4.03 16.98
CA PRO A 53 29.58 -5.06 17.87
C PRO A 53 29.14 -6.46 17.42
N ASP A 54 30.09 -7.40 17.35
CA ASP A 54 29.87 -8.78 16.91
C ASP A 54 29.23 -8.94 15.52
N GLY A 55 29.17 -7.87 14.71
CA GLY A 55 28.51 -7.88 13.41
C GLY A 55 26.98 -7.97 13.48
N ILE A 56 26.37 -7.63 14.61
CA ILE A 56 24.93 -7.69 14.82
C ILE A 56 24.32 -6.31 14.61
N ILE A 57 23.33 -6.21 13.72
CA ILE A 57 22.67 -4.97 13.33
C ILE A 57 21.17 -5.08 13.65
N PRO A 58 20.71 -4.52 14.77
CA PRO A 58 19.28 -4.50 15.10
C PRO A 58 18.52 -3.52 14.19
N TYR A 59 17.31 -3.88 13.75
CA TYR A 59 16.51 -3.04 12.86
C TYR A 59 15.04 -2.92 13.27
N ILE A 60 14.41 -1.83 12.80
CA ILE A 60 12.95 -1.60 12.79
C ILE A 60 12.55 -1.11 11.39
N ILE A 61 11.40 -1.54 10.89
CA ILE A 61 10.81 -1.02 9.65
C ILE A 61 9.55 -0.20 9.97
N SER A 62 9.58 1.09 9.64
CA SER A 62 8.46 2.02 9.85
C SER A 62 7.16 1.51 9.21
N SER A 63 6.01 1.76 9.86
CA SER A 63 4.67 1.40 9.38
C SER A 63 4.31 2.01 8.03
N ASN A 64 5.02 3.06 7.59
CA ASN A 64 4.74 3.76 6.34
C ASN A 64 5.13 3.01 5.06
N PHE A 65 5.79 1.85 5.18
CA PHE A 65 6.18 1.02 4.04
C PHE A 65 5.20 -0.12 3.79
N SER A 66 4.89 -0.37 2.52
CA SER A 66 4.05 -1.48 2.09
C SER A 66 4.69 -2.84 2.39
N GLY A 67 3.87 -3.90 2.35
CA GLY A 67 4.34 -5.28 2.49
C GLY A 67 5.40 -5.68 1.46
N SER A 68 5.26 -5.25 0.21
CA SER A 68 6.24 -5.50 -0.85
C SER A 68 7.57 -4.77 -0.61
N GLN A 69 7.54 -3.54 -0.11
CA GLN A 69 8.76 -2.80 0.23
C GLN A 69 9.48 -3.46 1.41
N ARG A 70 8.72 -3.88 2.44
CA ARG A 70 9.25 -4.65 3.58
C ARG A 70 9.94 -5.93 3.13
N ALA A 71 9.34 -6.66 2.19
CA ALA A 71 9.92 -7.85 1.59
C ALA A 71 11.28 -7.56 0.94
N ILE A 72 11.38 -6.51 0.13
CA ILE A 72 12.65 -6.11 -0.53
C ILE A 72 13.72 -5.75 0.51
N PHE A 73 13.36 -5.09 1.61
CA PHE A 73 14.31 -4.77 2.68
C PHE A 73 14.85 -6.03 3.35
N LYS A 74 13.95 -6.98 3.64
CA LYS A 74 14.32 -8.29 4.20
C LYS A 74 15.18 -9.10 3.21
N GLN A 75 14.89 -9.09 1.91
CA GLN A 75 15.72 -9.72 0.88
C GLN A 75 17.13 -9.12 0.82
N ALA A 76 17.24 -7.79 0.85
CA ALA A 76 18.53 -7.10 0.83
C ALA A 76 19.37 -7.41 2.08
N MET A 77 18.75 -7.51 3.26
CA MET A 77 19.41 -7.95 4.49
C MET A 77 19.87 -9.42 4.37
N ARG A 78 19.00 -10.34 3.93
CA ARG A 78 19.36 -11.76 3.69
C ARG A 78 20.54 -11.89 2.73
N HIS A 79 20.59 -11.06 1.68
CA HIS A 79 21.68 -11.06 0.71
C HIS A 79 23.04 -10.73 1.34
N TRP A 80 23.10 -9.78 2.27
CA TRP A 80 24.31 -9.48 3.05
C TRP A 80 24.67 -10.61 4.02
N GLU A 81 23.69 -11.17 4.75
CA GLU A 81 23.89 -12.28 5.69
C GLU A 81 24.40 -13.56 5.00
N LYS A 82 23.92 -13.84 3.77
CA LYS A 82 24.32 -15.01 2.98
C LYS A 82 25.80 -15.00 2.62
N HIS A 83 26.33 -13.83 2.30
CA HIS A 83 27.70 -13.69 1.80
C HIS A 83 28.71 -13.32 2.89
N THR A 84 28.26 -12.79 4.02
CA THR A 84 29.12 -12.28 5.11
C THR A 84 28.75 -12.93 6.46
N CYS A 85 29.41 -12.49 7.54
CA CYS A 85 29.02 -12.88 8.90
C CYS A 85 28.21 -11.81 9.62
N VAL A 86 27.86 -10.71 8.95
CA VAL A 86 26.94 -9.69 9.47
C VAL A 86 25.55 -10.32 9.61
N THR A 87 24.85 -9.99 10.69
CA THR A 87 23.53 -10.53 11.01
C THR A 87 22.57 -9.39 11.30
N PHE A 88 21.41 -9.40 10.64
CA PHE A 88 20.33 -8.45 10.89
C PHE A 88 19.29 -9.12 11.78
N MET A 89 18.91 -8.42 12.86
CA MET A 89 17.91 -8.92 13.80
C MET A 89 16.84 -7.87 14.06
N GLU A 90 15.61 -8.30 14.27
CA GLU A 90 14.58 -7.40 14.75
C GLU A 90 14.94 -6.91 16.15
N ARG A 91 14.81 -5.61 16.34
CA ARG A 91 15.17 -4.99 17.60
C ARG A 91 14.27 -5.48 18.74
N SER A 92 14.91 -5.89 19.84
CA SER A 92 14.26 -6.18 21.11
C SER A 92 14.50 -5.03 22.09
N THR A 93 15.63 -5.05 22.81
CA THR A 93 16.00 -4.07 23.84
C THR A 93 17.23 -3.24 23.47
N GLU A 94 17.82 -3.46 22.29
CA GLU A 94 19.08 -2.84 21.91
C GLU A 94 18.94 -1.31 21.79
N GLU A 95 19.94 -0.58 22.29
CA GLU A 95 19.95 0.88 22.28
C GLU A 95 20.26 1.46 20.89
N SER A 96 21.27 0.89 20.21
CA SER A 96 21.68 1.29 18.87
C SER A 96 21.05 0.36 17.83
N TYR A 97 20.34 0.92 16.87
CA TYR A 97 19.61 0.15 15.85
C TYR A 97 19.32 1.02 14.62
N ILE A 98 19.07 0.39 13.48
CA ILE A 98 18.66 1.07 12.25
C ILE A 98 17.13 1.15 12.15
N VAL A 99 16.64 2.22 11.54
CA VAL A 99 15.22 2.42 11.27
C VAL A 99 15.02 2.72 9.79
N PHE A 100 14.39 1.80 9.07
CA PHE A 100 13.90 2.08 7.73
C PHE A 100 12.78 3.13 7.82
N THR A 101 12.98 4.26 7.16
CA THR A 101 12.06 5.41 7.18
C THR A 101 12.12 6.18 5.85
N ILE A 102 11.28 7.19 5.68
CA ILE A 102 11.29 8.08 4.51
C ILE A 102 11.75 9.46 5.00
N ARG A 103 12.86 9.96 4.46
CA ARG A 103 13.38 11.30 4.73
C ARG A 103 13.51 12.14 3.44
N PRO A 104 13.56 13.48 3.56
CA PRO A 104 13.73 14.37 2.41
C PRO A 104 15.02 14.16 1.60
N CYS A 105 16.01 13.45 2.14
CA CYS A 105 17.26 13.10 1.44
C CYS A 105 17.10 12.02 0.36
N GLY A 106 15.89 11.50 0.11
CA GLY A 106 15.70 10.42 -0.87
C GLY A 106 16.22 9.07 -0.37
N CYS A 107 17.16 8.46 -1.10
CA CYS A 107 17.86 7.24 -0.69
C CYS A 107 19.15 7.64 0.04
N CYS A 108 19.19 7.53 1.35
CA CYS A 108 20.39 7.92 2.11
C CYS A 108 20.53 7.13 3.41
N SER A 109 21.77 6.91 3.83
CA SER A 109 22.10 6.14 5.02
C SER A 109 23.38 6.66 5.69
N PHE A 110 23.50 6.44 7.00
CA PHE A 110 24.72 6.76 7.73
C PHE A 110 25.78 5.67 7.54
N VAL A 111 27.05 6.09 7.50
CA VAL A 111 28.17 5.14 7.41
C VAL A 111 28.50 4.55 8.78
N GLY A 112 28.23 3.25 8.93
CA GLY A 112 28.48 2.48 10.13
C GLY A 112 27.51 2.79 11.28
N ARG A 113 27.85 2.28 12.46
CA ARG A 113 27.14 2.48 13.72
C ARG A 113 27.39 3.89 14.27
N ARG A 114 26.33 4.65 14.56
CA ARG A 114 26.47 5.96 15.24
C ARG A 114 26.54 5.86 16.76
N GLY A 115 25.87 4.88 17.35
CA GLY A 115 25.67 4.79 18.80
C GLY A 115 24.59 5.76 19.32
N GLY A 116 24.10 5.52 20.54
CA GLY A 116 23.23 6.46 21.26
C GLY A 116 21.77 6.58 20.79
N GLY A 117 21.23 5.56 20.10
CA GLY A 117 19.81 5.53 19.72
C GLY A 117 19.54 5.06 18.29
N PRO A 118 18.34 5.34 17.74
CA PRO A 118 17.98 5.01 16.37
C PRO A 118 18.80 5.80 15.35
N GLN A 119 19.30 5.13 14.32
CA GLN A 119 19.83 5.76 13.11
C GLN A 119 18.95 5.46 11.90
N ALA A 120 18.68 6.46 11.08
CA ALA A 120 17.80 6.29 9.93
C ALA A 120 18.55 5.69 8.73
N ILE A 121 17.88 4.78 8.04
CA ILE A 121 18.14 4.41 6.65
C ILE A 121 16.90 4.86 5.85
N SER A 122 17.10 5.85 4.98
CA SER A 122 16.02 6.47 4.21
C SER A 122 15.84 5.77 2.88
N ILE A 123 14.64 5.24 2.63
CA ILE A 123 14.24 4.69 1.33
C ILE A 123 13.09 5.54 0.78
N GLY A 124 13.42 6.54 -0.02
CA GLY A 124 12.45 7.46 -0.64
C GLY A 124 11.73 6.87 -1.86
N LYS A 125 10.95 7.72 -2.55
CA LYS A 125 10.25 7.35 -3.78
C LYS A 125 11.25 6.89 -4.86
N ASN A 126 10.98 5.74 -5.49
CA ASN A 126 11.84 5.07 -6.49
C ASN A 126 13.15 4.46 -5.95
N CYS A 127 13.37 4.43 -4.64
CA CYS A 127 14.55 3.84 -4.00
C CYS A 127 14.35 2.37 -3.58
N ASP A 128 13.13 1.86 -3.69
CA ASP A 128 12.70 0.54 -3.23
C ASP A 128 13.08 -0.60 -4.20
N LYS A 129 14.18 -0.43 -4.95
CA LYS A 129 14.75 -1.48 -5.79
C LYS A 129 15.80 -2.26 -4.99
N PHE A 130 15.82 -3.57 -5.13
CA PHE A 130 16.73 -4.48 -4.41
C PHE A 130 18.17 -3.96 -4.30
N GLY A 131 18.83 -3.65 -5.43
CA GLY A 131 20.23 -3.21 -5.40
C GLY A 131 20.47 -1.82 -4.80
N ILE A 132 19.46 -0.94 -4.77
CA ILE A 132 19.55 0.34 -4.06
C ILE A 132 19.53 0.07 -2.55
N VAL A 133 18.63 -0.78 -2.08
CA VAL A 133 18.57 -1.13 -0.65
C VAL A 133 19.85 -1.84 -0.19
N VAL A 134 20.42 -2.74 -1.02
CA VAL A 134 21.72 -3.38 -0.73
C VAL A 134 22.84 -2.34 -0.61
N HIS A 135 22.85 -1.29 -1.45
CA HIS A 135 23.79 -0.16 -1.37
C HIS A 135 23.64 0.63 -0.07
N GLU A 136 22.41 1.01 0.29
CA GLU A 136 22.15 1.75 1.54
C GLU A 136 22.53 0.93 2.79
N LEU A 137 22.33 -0.39 2.75
CA LEU A 137 22.82 -1.31 3.78
C LEU A 137 24.35 -1.41 3.80
N GLY A 138 25.03 -1.25 2.66
CA GLY A 138 26.49 -1.12 2.60
C GLY A 138 27.01 0.05 3.45
N HIS A 139 26.34 1.20 3.38
CA HIS A 139 26.62 2.32 4.28
C HIS A 139 26.42 1.92 5.75
N VAL A 140 25.29 1.30 6.10
CA VAL A 140 25.02 0.83 7.48
C VAL A 140 26.14 -0.07 8.01
N ILE A 141 26.65 -0.98 7.16
CA ILE A 141 27.72 -1.92 7.48
C ILE A 141 29.06 -1.19 7.71
N GLY A 142 29.23 0.01 7.14
CA GLY A 142 30.40 0.87 7.34
C GLY A 142 31.15 1.18 6.04
N PHE A 143 30.54 1.00 4.88
CA PHE A 143 31.20 1.27 3.60
C PHE A 143 31.00 2.72 3.15
N TRP A 144 32.08 3.29 2.64
CA TRP A 144 32.07 4.54 1.89
C TRP A 144 31.97 4.23 0.40
N HIS A 145 31.66 5.22 -0.43
CA HIS A 145 31.66 5.00 -1.87
C HIS A 145 33.06 4.68 -2.40
N GLU A 146 33.15 3.70 -3.30
CA GLU A 146 34.43 3.18 -3.79
C GLU A 146 35.24 4.26 -4.55
N HIS A 147 34.58 5.24 -5.15
CA HIS A 147 35.24 6.35 -5.83
C HIS A 147 35.77 7.45 -4.90
N THR A 148 35.48 7.42 -3.60
CA THR A 148 36.02 8.39 -2.64
C THR A 148 37.31 7.91 -1.96
N ARG A 149 37.80 6.72 -2.33
CA ARG A 149 39.06 6.17 -1.80
C ARG A 149 40.26 7.11 -2.01
N PRO A 150 41.20 7.20 -1.06
CA PRO A 150 42.41 8.02 -1.20
C PRO A 150 43.25 7.70 -2.45
N ASP A 151 43.27 6.42 -2.87
CA ASP A 151 44.02 5.91 -4.02
C ASP A 151 43.24 5.94 -5.34
N ARG A 152 41.98 6.44 -5.38
CA ARG A 152 41.16 6.38 -6.61
C ARG A 152 41.78 7.06 -7.83
N ASP A 153 42.66 8.07 -7.65
CA ASP A 153 43.38 8.75 -8.74
C ASP A 153 44.24 7.78 -9.57
N GLU A 154 44.61 6.62 -9.01
CA GLU A 154 45.36 5.58 -9.72
C GLU A 154 44.45 4.71 -10.61
N HIS A 155 43.12 4.82 -10.46
CA HIS A 155 42.15 3.90 -11.06
C HIS A 155 41.07 4.57 -11.93
N VAL A 156 40.60 5.77 -11.55
CA VAL A 156 39.57 6.51 -12.27
C VAL A 156 39.98 7.96 -12.52
N ASP A 157 39.53 8.51 -13.64
CA ASP A 157 39.59 9.94 -13.94
C ASP A 157 38.27 10.62 -13.55
N ILE A 158 38.36 11.81 -12.96
CA ILE A 158 37.21 12.65 -12.58
C ILE A 158 37.18 13.89 -13.47
N PHE A 159 36.11 14.05 -14.24
CA PHE A 159 35.91 15.20 -15.13
C PHE A 159 35.10 16.27 -14.40
N ARG A 160 35.78 17.11 -13.61
CA ARG A 160 35.13 18.10 -12.74
C ARG A 160 34.27 19.10 -13.51
N GLU A 161 34.69 19.45 -14.71
CA GLU A 161 33.95 20.32 -15.62
C GLU A 161 32.58 19.75 -16.02
N ASN A 162 32.39 18.43 -15.98
CA ASN A 162 31.12 17.78 -16.31
C ASN A 162 30.18 17.63 -15.12
N ILE A 163 30.63 17.95 -13.90
CA ILE A 163 29.82 17.85 -12.68
C ILE A 163 28.85 19.05 -12.60
N GLN A 164 27.64 18.79 -12.12
CA GLN A 164 26.66 19.85 -11.83
C GLN A 164 27.20 20.81 -10.74
N PRO A 165 27.02 22.13 -10.90
CA PRO A 165 27.46 23.10 -9.90
C PRO A 165 26.88 22.80 -8.51
N GLY A 166 27.74 22.75 -7.49
CA GLY A 166 27.36 22.46 -6.10
C GLY A 166 27.33 20.97 -5.75
N GLN A 167 27.65 20.06 -6.69
CA GLN A 167 27.72 18.61 -6.44
C GLN A 167 29.16 18.07 -6.38
N GLU A 168 30.16 18.94 -6.47
CA GLU A 168 31.59 18.57 -6.51
C GLU A 168 32.07 17.91 -5.22
N TYR A 169 31.40 18.19 -4.09
CA TYR A 169 31.75 17.61 -2.79
C TYR A 169 31.62 16.08 -2.77
N ASN A 170 30.71 15.50 -3.55
CA ASN A 170 30.52 14.05 -3.67
C ASN A 170 31.72 13.31 -4.28
N PHE A 171 32.66 14.04 -4.88
CA PHE A 171 33.87 13.50 -5.53
C PHE A 171 35.14 13.85 -4.75
N ILE A 172 35.00 14.35 -3.52
CA ILE A 172 36.12 14.58 -2.61
C ILE A 172 36.62 13.22 -2.11
N LYS A 173 37.95 13.09 -1.99
CA LYS A 173 38.58 11.91 -1.39
C LYS A 173 38.34 11.92 0.11
N MET A 174 38.00 10.78 0.68
CA MET A 174 37.95 10.62 2.13
C MET A 174 39.34 10.76 2.74
N GLU A 175 39.40 11.31 3.95
CA GLU A 175 40.63 11.40 4.70
C GLU A 175 41.09 10.00 5.16
N PRO A 176 42.42 9.77 5.25
CA PRO A 176 42.95 8.46 5.60
C PRO A 176 42.48 7.94 6.98
N ASP A 177 42.12 8.82 7.90
CA ASP A 177 41.67 8.47 9.25
C ASP A 177 40.21 7.98 9.28
N ASP A 178 39.45 8.20 8.20
CA ASP A 178 38.04 7.83 8.11
C ASP A 178 37.80 6.54 7.30
N VAL A 179 38.77 6.12 6.48
CA VAL A 179 38.63 5.01 5.52
C VAL A 179 39.83 4.03 5.51
N ASP A 180 39.58 2.72 5.42
CA ASP A 180 40.54 1.61 5.39
C ASP A 180 40.04 0.43 4.53
N SER A 181 40.83 -0.03 3.55
CA SER A 181 40.49 -1.04 2.50
C SER A 181 40.61 -2.43 3.03
N LEU A 182 41.26 -2.55 4.19
CA LEU A 182 41.64 -3.82 4.77
C LEU A 182 42.52 -4.64 3.79
N GLY A 183 43.27 -3.94 2.94
CA GLY A 183 44.16 -4.50 1.93
C GLY A 183 43.47 -5.01 0.66
N GLU A 184 42.20 -4.65 0.42
CA GLU A 184 41.51 -4.96 -0.84
C GLU A 184 41.94 -4.02 -1.99
N VAL A 185 41.91 -4.58 -3.21
CA VAL A 185 42.17 -3.82 -4.44
C VAL A 185 41.01 -2.89 -4.78
N TYR A 186 41.18 -1.99 -5.76
CA TYR A 186 40.09 -1.15 -6.25
C TYR A 186 39.03 -2.00 -6.96
N ASP A 187 37.76 -1.82 -6.60
CA ASP A 187 36.67 -2.65 -7.09
C ASP A 187 35.67 -1.88 -7.96
N PHE A 188 35.88 -1.91 -9.27
CA PHE A 188 34.97 -1.28 -10.23
C PHE A 188 33.54 -1.87 -10.21
N ASP A 189 33.38 -3.14 -9.83
CA ASP A 189 32.07 -3.82 -9.76
C ASP A 189 31.39 -3.60 -8.40
N SER A 190 32.02 -2.86 -7.47
CA SER A 190 31.46 -2.60 -6.14
C SER A 190 30.07 -1.97 -6.25
N ILE A 191 29.14 -2.46 -5.43
CA ILE A 191 27.81 -1.85 -5.33
C ILE A 191 27.89 -0.42 -4.77
N MET A 192 28.98 -0.09 -4.09
CA MET A 192 29.25 1.23 -3.50
C MET A 192 29.91 2.20 -4.50
N HIS A 193 30.11 1.81 -5.76
CA HIS A 193 30.67 2.69 -6.78
C HIS A 193 29.57 3.55 -7.43
N TYR A 194 29.88 4.80 -7.78
CA TYR A 194 29.01 5.65 -8.60
C TYR A 194 29.02 5.24 -10.08
N ALA A 195 27.91 5.49 -10.78
CA ALA A 195 27.86 5.33 -12.24
C ALA A 195 28.63 6.45 -12.95
N ARG A 196 29.10 6.17 -14.18
CA ARG A 196 29.94 7.06 -15.00
C ARG A 196 29.40 8.48 -15.21
N ASN A 197 28.08 8.68 -15.16
CA ASN A 197 27.39 9.96 -15.38
C ASN A 197 26.69 10.51 -14.13
N THR A 198 26.99 9.98 -12.94
CA THR A 198 26.37 10.45 -11.69
C THR A 198 26.72 11.92 -11.47
N PHE A 199 25.72 12.76 -11.13
CA PHE A 199 25.85 14.21 -11.00
C PHE A 199 26.36 14.95 -12.26
N SER A 200 26.15 14.37 -13.44
CA SER A 200 26.53 15.00 -14.70
C SER A 200 25.62 16.17 -15.07
N ARG A 201 26.19 17.25 -15.58
CA ARG A 201 25.46 18.42 -16.12
C ARG A 201 24.79 18.15 -17.47
N GLY A 202 25.06 17.00 -18.11
CA GLY A 202 24.50 16.64 -19.40
C GLY A 202 24.32 15.12 -19.56
N ILE A 203 23.27 14.70 -20.27
CA ILE A 203 22.82 13.30 -20.36
C ILE A 203 23.92 12.36 -20.89
N TYR A 204 24.79 12.85 -21.78
CA TYR A 204 25.85 12.06 -22.42
C TYR A 204 27.26 12.37 -21.91
N LEU A 205 27.38 13.19 -20.86
CA LEU A 205 28.68 13.58 -20.30
C LEU A 205 29.03 12.65 -19.14
N ASP A 206 30.22 12.07 -19.20
CA ASP A 206 30.76 11.30 -18.09
C ASP A 206 31.43 12.22 -17.08
N THR A 207 31.10 12.03 -15.80
CA THR A 207 31.79 12.65 -14.67
C THR A 207 32.96 11.80 -14.19
N MET A 208 32.96 10.50 -14.52
CA MET A 208 34.01 9.58 -14.12
C MET A 208 34.19 8.42 -15.11
N LEU A 209 35.44 8.04 -15.38
CA LEU A 209 35.76 6.86 -16.20
C LEU A 209 36.96 6.08 -15.64
N PRO A 210 37.00 4.74 -15.77
CA PRO A 210 38.20 3.95 -15.50
C PRO A 210 39.38 4.34 -16.39
N LYS A 211 40.58 4.37 -15.81
CA LYS A 211 41.84 4.76 -16.48
C LYS A 211 42.40 3.71 -17.43
N TYR A 212 42.16 2.44 -17.15
CA TYR A 212 42.76 1.33 -17.87
C TYR A 212 41.70 0.38 -18.40
N GLU A 213 42.05 -0.28 -19.50
CA GLU A 213 41.25 -1.32 -20.15
C GLU A 213 41.72 -2.69 -19.67
N VAL A 214 40.77 -3.59 -19.46
CA VAL A 214 41.01 -5.01 -19.18
C VAL A 214 40.51 -5.74 -20.43
N ASP A 215 41.38 -6.47 -21.10
CA ASP A 215 41.07 -7.18 -22.36
C ASP A 215 40.52 -6.27 -23.47
N GLY A 216 41.00 -5.03 -23.56
CA GLY A 216 40.58 -4.04 -24.56
C GLY A 216 39.22 -3.39 -24.31
N VAL A 217 38.64 -3.59 -23.12
CA VAL A 217 37.37 -2.98 -22.71
C VAL A 217 37.54 -2.29 -21.36
N ARG A 218 36.96 -1.09 -21.20
CA ARG A 218 36.93 -0.42 -19.89
C ARG A 218 36.00 -1.17 -18.94
N PRO A 219 36.42 -1.45 -17.69
CA PRO A 219 35.56 -2.07 -16.70
C PRO A 219 34.23 -1.30 -16.52
N PRO A 220 33.08 -1.99 -16.44
CA PRO A 220 31.82 -1.33 -16.10
C PRO A 220 31.86 -0.84 -14.64
N ILE A 221 31.24 0.31 -14.36
CA ILE A 221 31.13 0.90 -13.02
C ILE A 221 29.69 1.30 -12.70
N GLY A 222 29.34 1.29 -11.40
CA GLY A 222 28.06 1.79 -10.91
C GLY A 222 26.89 0.81 -11.01
N GLN A 223 27.17 -0.50 -11.01
CA GLN A 223 26.12 -1.52 -10.99
C GLN A 223 25.24 -1.43 -9.72
N ARG A 224 23.97 -1.84 -9.84
CA ARG A 224 22.97 -1.85 -8.75
C ARG A 224 22.21 -3.18 -8.73
N THR A 225 22.94 -4.28 -8.85
CA THR A 225 22.37 -5.63 -9.02
C THR A 225 22.75 -6.58 -7.90
N ARG A 226 24.02 -6.58 -7.44
CA ARG A 226 24.53 -7.55 -6.47
C ARG A 226 25.74 -7.01 -5.69
N LEU A 227 26.21 -7.78 -4.72
CA LEU A 227 27.50 -7.53 -4.05
C LEU A 227 28.62 -8.08 -4.93
N SER A 228 29.69 -7.31 -5.07
CA SER A 228 30.90 -7.77 -5.75
C SER A 228 31.73 -8.70 -4.85
N LYS A 229 32.76 -9.34 -5.42
CA LYS A 229 33.73 -10.12 -4.62
C LYS A 229 34.51 -9.23 -3.64
N GLY A 230 34.81 -7.99 -4.01
CA GLY A 230 35.50 -7.03 -3.16
C GLY A 230 34.62 -6.57 -1.99
N ASP A 231 33.34 -6.25 -2.24
CA ASP A 231 32.38 -5.89 -1.19
C ASP A 231 32.32 -6.97 -0.10
N ILE A 232 32.20 -8.24 -0.53
CA ILE A 232 32.11 -9.40 0.37
C ILE A 232 33.42 -9.60 1.14
N ALA A 233 34.57 -9.56 0.47
CA ALA A 233 35.87 -9.76 1.09
C ALA A 233 36.19 -8.68 2.14
N GLN A 234 35.89 -7.42 1.79
CA GLN A 234 36.08 -6.28 2.67
C GLN A 234 35.19 -6.36 3.92
N ALA A 235 33.91 -6.71 3.76
CA ALA A 235 32.99 -6.89 4.89
C ALA A 235 33.47 -8.03 5.79
N ARG A 236 33.95 -9.13 5.21
CA ARG A 236 34.49 -10.27 5.96
C ARG A 236 35.71 -9.90 6.80
N LYS A 237 36.58 -9.04 6.26
CA LYS A 237 37.73 -8.52 7.00
C LYS A 237 37.32 -7.54 8.10
N LEU A 238 36.38 -6.63 7.80
CA LEU A 238 35.91 -5.60 8.73
C LEU A 238 35.32 -6.23 10.00
N TYR A 239 34.49 -7.26 9.82
CA TYR A 239 33.81 -7.98 10.90
C TYR A 239 34.55 -9.24 11.37
N LYS A 240 35.79 -9.46 10.91
CA LYS A 240 36.66 -10.59 11.30
C LYS A 240 35.93 -11.94 11.19
N CYS A 241 35.27 -12.17 10.07
CA CYS A 241 34.48 -13.38 9.87
C CYS A 241 35.34 -14.65 10.00
N PRO A 242 34.76 -15.76 10.50
CA PRO A 242 35.43 -17.05 10.58
C PRO A 242 35.95 -17.51 9.22
N ARG A 243 37.05 -18.27 9.24
CA ARG A 243 37.70 -18.76 8.01
C ARG A 243 36.90 -19.83 7.28
N CYS A 244 35.99 -20.50 8.00
CA CYS A 244 35.15 -21.57 7.48
C CYS A 244 33.76 -21.53 8.16
N GLY A 245 32.83 -22.26 7.56
CA GLY A 245 31.41 -22.14 7.85
C GLY A 245 30.74 -21.05 7.02
N GLU A 246 29.42 -21.01 7.08
CA GLU A 246 28.60 -20.14 6.23
C GLU A 246 27.21 -19.89 6.85
N SER A 247 26.48 -18.95 6.28
CA SER A 247 25.08 -18.70 6.62
C SER A 247 24.18 -19.55 5.72
N LEU A 248 23.45 -20.48 6.33
CA LEU A 248 22.54 -21.41 5.70
C LEU A 248 21.11 -20.86 5.83
N GLN A 249 20.55 -20.38 4.72
CA GLN A 249 19.25 -19.69 4.70
C GLN A 249 18.15 -20.46 3.97
N ASP A 250 18.48 -21.60 3.35
CA ASP A 250 17.51 -22.45 2.69
C ASP A 250 16.67 -23.22 3.73
N SER A 251 15.45 -23.60 3.37
CA SER A 251 14.55 -24.36 4.27
C SER A 251 15.05 -25.78 4.55
N THR A 252 15.92 -26.34 3.71
CA THR A 252 16.59 -27.61 3.98
C THR A 252 18.01 -27.52 3.47
N GLY A 253 18.96 -28.15 4.15
CA GLY A 253 20.33 -28.18 3.66
C GLY A 253 21.18 -29.21 4.37
N ASN A 254 22.32 -29.51 3.78
CA ASN A 254 23.36 -30.33 4.38
C ASN A 254 24.65 -29.52 4.52
N PHE A 255 25.40 -29.80 5.57
CA PHE A 255 26.72 -29.22 5.75
C PHE A 255 27.64 -30.20 6.49
N SER A 256 28.94 -30.01 6.34
CA SER A 256 29.93 -30.88 6.94
C SER A 256 31.15 -30.08 7.39
N SER A 257 31.90 -30.64 8.34
CA SER A 257 33.21 -30.10 8.70
C SER A 257 34.14 -30.06 7.48
N PRO A 258 35.02 -29.04 7.36
CA PRO A 258 36.00 -28.98 6.28
C PRO A 258 36.83 -30.26 6.18
N GLY A 259 37.00 -30.79 4.96
CA GLY A 259 37.78 -32.00 4.71
C GLY A 259 37.02 -33.31 4.94
N PHE A 260 35.76 -33.30 5.41
CA PHE A 260 34.93 -34.51 5.48
C PHE A 260 34.72 -35.14 4.09
N PRO A 261 34.79 -36.47 3.93
CA PRO A 261 34.99 -37.50 4.95
C PRO A 261 36.48 -37.86 5.23
N ASN A 262 37.42 -37.13 4.62
CA ASN A 262 38.86 -37.42 4.67
C ASN A 262 39.55 -36.93 5.95
N GLY A 263 38.86 -36.12 6.76
CA GLY A 263 39.35 -35.59 8.04
C GLY A 263 39.53 -34.09 8.04
N TYR A 264 39.28 -33.49 9.21
CA TYR A 264 39.39 -32.05 9.42
C TYR A 264 40.81 -31.65 9.85
N ALA A 265 41.21 -30.40 9.62
CA ALA A 265 42.50 -29.90 10.08
C ALA A 265 42.50 -29.55 11.57
N ALA A 266 43.68 -29.61 12.20
CA ALA A 266 43.86 -29.12 13.58
C ALA A 266 43.70 -27.59 13.65
N TYR A 267 43.28 -27.08 14.81
CA TYR A 267 43.13 -25.64 15.08
C TYR A 267 42.13 -24.89 14.17
N LEU A 268 41.10 -25.59 13.68
CA LEU A 268 40.01 -25.01 12.92
C LEU A 268 38.99 -24.32 13.84
N HIS A 269 38.43 -23.23 13.33
CA HIS A 269 37.32 -22.53 13.93
C HIS A 269 36.33 -22.16 12.83
N CYS A 270 35.23 -22.90 12.79
CA CYS A 270 34.17 -22.72 11.80
C CYS A 270 32.86 -22.37 12.50
N ILE A 271 32.08 -21.48 11.91
CA ILE A 271 30.76 -21.12 12.42
C ILE A 271 29.75 -21.21 11.30
N TRP A 272 28.70 -22.01 11.52
CA TRP A 272 27.51 -22.02 10.69
C TRP A 272 26.37 -21.28 11.39
N ARG A 273 25.60 -20.52 10.62
CA ARG A 273 24.40 -19.83 11.07
C ARG A 273 23.24 -20.35 10.25
N ILE A 274 22.35 -21.12 10.84
CA ILE A 274 21.11 -21.52 10.16
C ILE A 274 20.07 -20.44 10.49
N SER A 275 19.52 -19.81 9.46
CA SER A 275 18.50 -18.77 9.58
C SER A 275 17.39 -19.04 8.58
N VAL A 276 16.29 -19.63 9.07
CA VAL A 276 15.10 -19.94 8.28
C VAL A 276 14.06 -18.82 8.44
N THR A 277 12.89 -18.94 7.82
CA THR A 277 11.89 -17.88 7.87
C THR A 277 11.32 -17.72 9.29
N PRO A 278 11.13 -16.48 9.79
CA PRO A 278 10.49 -16.22 11.07
C PRO A 278 9.18 -16.98 11.27
N GLY A 279 9.04 -17.66 12.41
CA GLY A 279 7.89 -18.53 12.70
C GLY A 279 8.08 -20.00 12.32
N GLU A 280 9.18 -20.35 11.65
CA GLU A 280 9.65 -21.73 11.49
C GLU A 280 10.61 -22.14 12.63
N LYS A 281 10.72 -23.45 12.87
CA LYS A 281 11.73 -24.07 13.73
C LYS A 281 12.65 -24.93 12.87
N ILE A 282 13.85 -25.18 13.37
CA ILE A 282 14.89 -25.94 12.70
C ILE A 282 15.03 -27.28 13.42
N ILE A 283 14.90 -28.38 12.68
CA ILE A 283 15.34 -29.70 13.11
C ILE A 283 16.72 -29.94 12.50
N LEU A 284 17.71 -30.22 13.34
CA LEU A 284 19.08 -30.53 12.95
C LEU A 284 19.43 -31.97 13.34
N ASN A 285 19.84 -32.75 12.34
CA ASN A 285 20.20 -34.15 12.48
C ASN A 285 21.64 -34.39 12.01
N PHE A 286 22.47 -35.02 12.84
CA PHE A 286 23.80 -35.47 12.43
C PHE A 286 23.70 -36.82 11.74
N THR A 287 24.24 -36.91 10.52
CA THR A 287 24.29 -38.16 9.74
C THR A 287 25.59 -38.92 9.98
N SER A 288 26.66 -38.22 10.33
CA SER A 288 27.96 -38.78 10.68
C SER A 288 28.68 -37.89 11.69
N MET A 289 29.40 -38.48 12.64
CA MET A 289 30.27 -37.76 13.57
C MET A 289 31.46 -38.65 13.93
N ASP A 290 32.66 -38.10 13.79
CA ASP A 290 33.94 -38.69 14.18
C ASP A 290 34.90 -37.56 14.54
N LEU A 291 34.77 -37.09 15.78
CA LEU A 291 35.58 -36.03 16.39
C LEU A 291 36.44 -36.60 17.51
N TYR A 292 37.57 -35.96 17.81
CA TYR A 292 38.41 -36.38 18.93
C TYR A 292 37.64 -36.39 20.25
N ARG A 293 37.52 -37.58 20.86
CA ARG A 293 36.78 -37.78 22.10
C ARG A 293 37.57 -37.22 23.28
N SER A 294 36.94 -36.34 24.05
CA SER A 294 37.53 -35.78 25.27
C SER A 294 36.47 -35.61 26.37
N HIS A 295 36.91 -35.53 27.63
CA HIS A 295 36.00 -35.26 28.74
C HIS A 295 35.33 -33.90 28.54
N LEU A 296 33.99 -33.85 28.64
CA LEU A 296 33.16 -32.66 28.40
C LEU A 296 33.41 -31.97 27.04
N CYS A 297 34.00 -32.68 26.08
CA CYS A 297 34.33 -32.15 24.76
C CYS A 297 35.18 -30.87 24.83
N TRP A 298 36.20 -30.84 25.69
CA TRP A 298 37.08 -29.69 25.86
C TRP A 298 37.97 -29.38 24.66
N TYR A 299 38.39 -30.39 23.90
CA TYR A 299 39.26 -30.20 22.76
C TYR A 299 38.45 -29.95 21.48
N ASP A 300 38.14 -31.01 20.74
CA ASP A 300 37.42 -30.91 19.48
C ASP A 300 35.94 -31.10 19.75
N HIS A 301 35.12 -30.15 19.33
CA HIS A 301 33.69 -30.19 19.60
C HIS A 301 32.86 -29.43 18.57
N VAL A 302 31.60 -29.84 18.46
CA VAL A 302 30.53 -29.07 17.83
C VAL A 302 29.61 -28.57 18.93
N GLU A 303 29.49 -27.26 19.03
CA GLU A 303 28.61 -26.56 19.96
C GLU A 303 27.41 -25.97 19.23
N ILE A 304 26.21 -26.20 19.75
CA ILE A 304 24.97 -25.78 19.12
C ILE A 304 24.19 -24.91 20.09
N ARG A 305 23.84 -23.71 19.65
CA ARG A 305 23.12 -22.70 20.43
C ARG A 305 21.83 -22.28 19.75
N ASP A 306 20.83 -22.03 20.57
CA ASP A 306 19.45 -21.71 20.18
C ASP A 306 19.26 -20.22 19.97
N GLY A 307 19.66 -19.73 18.79
CA GLY A 307 19.61 -18.31 18.45
C GLY A 307 20.66 -17.94 17.41
N TYR A 308 20.98 -16.65 17.29
CA TYR A 308 21.79 -16.10 16.21
C TYR A 308 23.26 -15.84 16.57
N TRP A 309 23.66 -16.02 17.84
CA TRP A 309 24.97 -15.60 18.34
C TRP A 309 25.52 -16.47 19.47
N ARG A 310 26.80 -16.24 19.81
CA ARG A 310 27.57 -17.06 20.77
C ARG A 310 27.04 -17.08 22.20
N ASN A 311 26.23 -16.10 22.61
CA ASN A 311 25.66 -16.04 23.97
C ASN A 311 24.24 -16.63 24.04
N ALA A 312 23.70 -17.13 22.92
CA ALA A 312 22.41 -17.79 22.91
C ALA A 312 22.41 -19.07 23.78
N PRO A 313 21.23 -19.51 24.27
CA PRO A 313 21.10 -20.71 25.10
C PRO A 313 21.76 -21.94 24.46
N LEU A 314 22.56 -22.67 25.25
CA LEU A 314 23.26 -23.87 24.78
C LEU A 314 22.28 -25.04 24.65
N LYS A 315 22.19 -25.65 23.46
CA LYS A 315 21.47 -26.91 23.24
C LYS A 315 22.32 -28.12 23.54
N GLY A 316 23.62 -28.05 23.22
CA GLY A 316 24.56 -29.09 23.56
C GLY A 316 25.93 -28.87 22.96
N ARG A 317 26.90 -29.62 23.50
CA ARG A 317 28.27 -29.70 23.01
C ARG A 317 28.63 -31.16 22.78
N PHE A 318 29.07 -31.48 21.57
CA PHE A 318 29.19 -32.86 21.07
C PHE A 318 30.60 -33.16 20.55
N CYS A 319 31.11 -34.36 20.82
CA CYS A 319 32.40 -34.88 20.38
C CYS A 319 32.42 -36.41 20.42
N GLY A 320 33.46 -37.04 19.87
CA GLY A 320 33.52 -38.50 19.73
C GLY A 320 32.80 -38.99 18.48
N GLY A 321 32.34 -40.25 18.51
CA GLY A 321 31.66 -40.91 17.39
C GLY A 321 30.17 -41.18 17.59
N GLN A 322 29.59 -40.75 18.72
CA GLN A 322 28.18 -40.97 19.01
C GLN A 322 27.33 -39.84 18.43
N LEU A 323 26.33 -40.18 17.62
CA LEU A 323 25.38 -39.20 17.08
C LEU A 323 24.44 -38.71 18.20
N PRO A 324 24.23 -37.38 18.32
CA PRO A 324 23.22 -36.84 19.21
C PRO A 324 21.81 -37.10 18.67
N GLU A 325 20.81 -37.01 19.55
CA GLU A 325 19.40 -36.95 19.15
C GLU A 325 19.12 -35.70 18.30
N ALA A 326 18.01 -35.74 17.54
CA ALA A 326 17.55 -34.64 16.72
C ALA A 326 17.39 -33.36 17.55
N ILE A 327 18.07 -32.29 17.13
CA ILE A 327 18.07 -31.02 17.86
C ILE A 327 17.02 -30.11 17.24
N VAL A 328 16.04 -29.70 18.05
CA VAL A 328 14.98 -28.78 17.63
C VAL A 328 15.21 -27.41 18.25
N SER A 329 15.27 -26.37 17.41
CA SER A 329 15.36 -24.98 17.85
C SER A 329 14.05 -24.49 18.50
N THR A 330 14.12 -23.44 19.30
CA THR A 330 12.90 -22.79 19.81
C THR A 330 12.28 -21.81 18.81
N ASP A 331 13.10 -21.30 17.88
CA ASP A 331 12.74 -20.29 16.89
C ASP A 331 13.50 -20.55 15.56
N SER A 332 13.48 -19.59 14.65
CA SER A 332 13.99 -19.65 13.28
C SER A 332 15.52 -19.60 13.12
N ARG A 333 16.31 -19.66 14.21
CA ARG A 333 17.77 -19.50 14.15
C ARG A 333 18.54 -20.49 15.01
N LEU A 334 19.61 -21.06 14.47
CA LEU A 334 20.62 -21.84 15.19
C LEU A 334 22.03 -21.30 14.89
N TRP A 335 22.85 -21.22 15.92
CA TRP A 335 24.26 -20.88 15.83
C TRP A 335 25.10 -22.11 16.17
N ILE A 336 25.97 -22.51 15.26
CA ILE A 336 26.73 -23.76 15.34
C ILE A 336 28.21 -23.45 15.22
N GLU A 337 28.99 -23.80 16.23
CA GLU A 337 30.44 -23.63 16.23
C GLU A 337 31.12 -24.99 16.21
N PHE A 338 32.03 -25.17 15.26
CA PHE A 338 32.99 -26.26 15.30
C PHE A 338 34.37 -25.70 15.64
N ARG A 339 34.97 -26.27 16.67
CA ARG A 339 36.31 -25.92 17.09
C ARG A 339 37.15 -27.19 17.18
N SER A 340 38.27 -27.23 16.47
CA SER A 340 39.33 -28.21 16.72
C SER A 340 40.50 -27.52 17.41
N SER A 341 41.07 -28.18 18.40
CA SER A 341 42.21 -27.65 19.18
C SER A 341 43.22 -28.73 19.55
N SER A 342 42.91 -29.99 19.25
CA SER A 342 43.85 -31.09 19.39
C SER A 342 44.69 -31.28 18.13
N ASN A 343 45.83 -31.97 18.29
CA ASN A 343 46.64 -32.46 17.16
C ASN A 343 46.10 -33.78 16.58
N TRP A 344 45.08 -34.37 17.22
CA TRP A 344 44.52 -35.67 16.86
C TRP A 344 43.17 -35.45 16.18
N VAL A 345 43.13 -35.61 14.86
CA VAL A 345 41.93 -35.31 14.07
C VAL A 345 41.17 -36.59 13.73
N GLY A 346 39.84 -36.51 13.70
CA GLY A 346 38.96 -37.55 13.17
C GLY A 346 38.49 -37.24 11.74
N LYS A 347 37.57 -38.04 11.19
CA LYS A 347 36.99 -37.81 9.86
C LYS A 347 36.11 -36.55 9.79
N GLY A 348 35.61 -36.07 10.93
CA GLY A 348 34.75 -34.90 11.01
C GLY A 348 33.27 -35.24 11.18
N PHE A 349 32.39 -34.32 10.82
CA PHE A 349 30.94 -34.52 10.92
C PHE A 349 30.21 -34.13 9.64
N SER A 350 29.02 -34.68 9.45
CA SER A 350 28.04 -34.25 8.47
C SER A 350 26.67 -34.16 9.15
N ALA A 351 25.93 -33.11 8.83
CA ALA A 351 24.60 -32.86 9.36
C ALA A 351 23.65 -32.40 8.26
N VAL A 352 22.37 -32.70 8.44
CA VAL A 352 21.28 -32.22 7.63
C VAL A 352 20.33 -31.43 8.52
N TYR A 353 19.76 -30.35 8.00
CA TYR A 353 18.75 -29.60 8.71
C TYR A 353 17.51 -29.40 7.83
N GLU A 354 16.37 -29.26 8.48
CA GLU A 354 15.10 -28.91 7.85
C GLU A 354 14.33 -27.87 8.68
N ALA A 355 13.69 -26.95 7.97
CA ALA A 355 12.77 -25.97 8.50
C ALA A 355 11.37 -26.59 8.55
N ILE A 356 10.80 -26.59 9.75
CA ILE A 356 9.42 -26.97 10.00
C ILE A 356 8.62 -25.74 10.39
N CYS A 357 7.44 -25.59 9.81
CA CYS A 357 6.55 -24.47 10.11
C CYS A 357 5.44 -24.91 11.08
N GLY A 358 4.94 -23.98 11.89
CA GLY A 358 3.85 -24.23 12.82
C GLY A 358 4.27 -24.54 14.26
N GLY A 359 3.33 -25.09 15.01
CA GLY A 359 3.44 -25.37 16.44
C GLY A 359 2.80 -24.30 17.32
N GLU A 360 3.10 -24.37 18.61
CA GLU A 360 2.51 -23.51 19.63
C GLU A 360 3.39 -22.28 19.90
N VAL A 361 2.78 -21.10 19.87
CA VAL A 361 3.43 -19.81 20.05
C VAL A 361 2.82 -19.11 21.27
N ARG A 362 3.58 -19.06 22.37
CA ARG A 362 3.18 -18.44 23.65
C ARG A 362 3.95 -17.15 23.89
N ARG A 363 3.45 -16.02 23.39
CA ARG A 363 4.08 -14.70 23.52
C ARG A 363 3.01 -13.60 23.58
N ASP A 364 3.37 -12.45 24.16
CA ASP A 364 2.50 -11.26 24.17
C ASP A 364 2.41 -10.58 22.80
N SER A 365 3.41 -10.78 21.95
CA SER A 365 3.41 -10.33 20.56
C SER A 365 4.46 -11.08 19.75
N GLY A 366 4.36 -11.01 18.43
CA GLY A 366 5.32 -11.57 17.50
C GLY A 366 4.85 -11.48 16.06
N GLN A 367 5.59 -12.12 15.17
CA GLN A 367 5.27 -12.19 13.74
C GLN A 367 5.18 -13.66 13.32
N ILE A 368 4.23 -13.97 12.43
CA ILE A 368 4.14 -15.24 11.73
C ILE A 368 4.21 -14.95 10.23
N GLU A 369 5.08 -15.67 9.55
CA GLU A 369 5.27 -15.54 8.10
C GLU A 369 5.05 -16.90 7.42
N SER A 370 4.61 -16.89 6.17
CA SER A 370 4.59 -18.08 5.35
C SER A 370 6.01 -18.62 5.16
N PRO A 371 6.20 -19.94 5.03
CA PRO A 371 7.51 -20.53 4.77
C PRO A 371 8.25 -19.83 3.63
N ASN A 372 9.54 -19.60 3.79
CA ASN A 372 10.43 -18.95 2.82
C ASN A 372 10.21 -17.44 2.57
N TYR A 373 9.20 -16.80 3.18
CA TYR A 373 9.00 -15.35 3.10
C TYR A 373 10.31 -14.60 3.44
N PRO A 374 10.68 -13.52 2.73
CA PRO A 374 9.93 -12.80 1.69
C PRO A 374 9.95 -13.39 0.27
N ASP A 375 10.66 -14.51 0.07
CA ASP A 375 10.71 -15.18 -1.22
C ASP A 375 9.52 -16.13 -1.37
N ASP A 376 9.28 -16.63 -2.58
CA ASP A 376 8.11 -17.47 -2.85
C ASP A 376 8.05 -18.68 -1.90
N TYR A 377 6.87 -18.93 -1.32
CA TYR A 377 6.69 -20.08 -0.43
C TYR A 377 6.89 -21.40 -1.18
N ARG A 378 7.19 -22.46 -0.44
CA ARG A 378 7.44 -23.78 -1.06
C ARG A 378 6.11 -24.49 -1.37
N PRO A 379 6.04 -25.30 -2.44
CA PRO A 379 4.87 -26.12 -2.73
C PRO A 379 4.71 -27.24 -1.71
N ASN A 380 3.48 -27.75 -1.59
CA ASN A 380 3.07 -28.88 -0.72
C ASN A 380 3.36 -28.66 0.77
N LYS A 381 3.27 -27.43 1.26
CA LYS A 381 3.48 -27.11 2.68
C LYS A 381 2.15 -27.08 3.42
N VAL A 382 2.16 -27.61 4.64
CA VAL A 382 1.05 -27.48 5.59
C VAL A 382 1.63 -27.00 6.91
N CYS A 383 1.28 -25.77 7.30
CA CYS A 383 1.76 -25.12 8.50
C CYS A 383 0.59 -24.82 9.41
N MET A 384 0.67 -25.20 10.69
CA MET A 384 -0.40 -24.98 11.66
C MET A 384 0.17 -24.28 12.89
N TRP A 385 -0.29 -23.06 13.17
CA TRP A 385 0.13 -22.30 14.34
C TRP A 385 -1.01 -22.19 15.35
N LYS A 386 -0.67 -22.39 16.63
CA LYS A 386 -1.54 -22.12 17.77
C LYS A 386 -0.97 -20.94 18.54
N ILE A 387 -1.56 -19.76 18.33
CA ILE A 387 -1.12 -18.51 18.96
C ILE A 387 -1.86 -18.37 20.29
N ILE A 388 -1.12 -18.20 21.37
CA ILE A 388 -1.65 -18.13 22.73
C ILE A 388 -1.07 -16.92 23.44
N VAL A 389 -1.95 -15.99 23.82
CA VAL A 389 -1.63 -14.85 24.69
C VAL A 389 -2.05 -15.16 26.14
N PRO A 390 -1.59 -14.37 27.14
CA PRO A 390 -2.00 -14.57 28.53
C PRO A 390 -3.52 -14.57 28.72
N GLN A 391 -3.99 -15.30 29.74
CA GLN A 391 -5.41 -15.42 30.04
C GLN A 391 -6.04 -14.05 30.37
N GLY A 392 -7.26 -13.83 29.90
CA GLY A 392 -7.99 -12.56 30.08
C GLY A 392 -7.73 -11.52 28.99
N PHE A 393 -6.96 -11.86 27.96
CA PHE A 393 -6.71 -11.03 26.79
C PHE A 393 -7.16 -11.72 25.50
N HIS A 394 -7.22 -10.95 24.41
CA HIS A 394 -7.55 -11.44 23.08
C HIS A 394 -6.31 -11.45 22.19
N VAL A 395 -6.33 -12.20 21.09
CA VAL A 395 -5.30 -12.16 20.06
C VAL A 395 -5.75 -11.17 18.99
N GLY A 396 -4.97 -10.10 18.79
CA GLY A 396 -5.06 -9.23 17.63
C GLY A 396 -4.08 -9.72 16.56
N LEU A 397 -4.50 -9.74 15.30
CA LEU A 397 -3.68 -10.14 14.15
C LEU A 397 -3.83 -9.12 13.02
N ILE A 398 -2.70 -8.58 12.55
CA ILE A 398 -2.62 -7.57 11.49
C ILE A 398 -1.66 -8.07 10.41
N PHE A 399 -2.13 -8.20 9.17
CA PHE A 399 -1.29 -8.55 8.03
C PHE A 399 -0.43 -7.37 7.58
N GLN A 400 0.85 -7.59 7.33
CA GLN A 400 1.76 -6.62 6.71
C GLN A 400 1.86 -6.80 5.19
N SER A 401 1.79 -8.05 4.74
CA SER A 401 1.81 -8.48 3.34
C SER A 401 0.92 -9.72 3.18
N PHE A 402 0.32 -9.88 1.99
CA PHE A 402 -0.50 -11.04 1.68
C PHE A 402 -0.54 -11.29 0.16
N GLU A 403 0.18 -12.32 -0.28
CA GLU A 403 0.24 -12.76 -1.68
C GLU A 403 0.25 -14.29 -1.70
N ILE A 404 -0.93 -14.89 -1.83
CA ILE A 404 -1.14 -16.34 -1.96
C ILE A 404 -1.77 -16.60 -3.34
N GLU A 405 -1.57 -17.78 -3.92
CA GLU A 405 -2.23 -18.15 -5.18
C GLU A 405 -3.73 -17.82 -5.16
N LYS A 406 -4.20 -17.10 -6.18
CA LYS A 406 -5.60 -16.66 -6.26
C LYS A 406 -6.47 -17.78 -6.81
N HIS A 407 -7.58 -18.06 -6.13
CA HIS A 407 -8.64 -18.94 -6.61
C HIS A 407 -9.97 -18.52 -6.00
N ASP A 408 -11.08 -18.59 -6.74
CA ASP A 408 -12.39 -18.06 -6.32
C ASP A 408 -12.86 -18.61 -4.96
N ASN A 409 -12.59 -19.88 -4.70
CA ASN A 409 -12.92 -20.57 -3.44
C ASN A 409 -11.68 -20.90 -2.58
N CYS A 410 -10.51 -20.32 -2.90
CA CYS A 410 -9.24 -20.61 -2.21
C CYS A 410 -8.93 -22.11 -2.10
N ALA A 411 -9.15 -22.86 -3.19
CA ALA A 411 -9.07 -24.31 -3.21
C ALA A 411 -7.64 -24.85 -3.34
N TYR A 412 -6.75 -24.08 -3.98
CA TYR A 412 -5.33 -24.37 -4.11
C TYR A 412 -4.61 -23.92 -2.83
N ASP A 413 -3.88 -22.81 -2.88
CA ASP A 413 -3.20 -22.27 -1.72
C ASP A 413 -4.11 -21.37 -0.88
N TYR A 414 -4.02 -21.48 0.44
CA TYR A 414 -4.86 -20.69 1.34
C TYR A 414 -4.30 -20.55 2.75
N LEU A 415 -4.71 -19.46 3.39
CA LEU A 415 -4.59 -19.24 4.82
C LEU A 415 -5.97 -19.34 5.48
N GLU A 416 -6.11 -20.22 6.46
CA GLU A 416 -7.32 -20.43 7.24
C GLU A 416 -7.12 -19.94 8.68
N LEU A 417 -8.04 -19.11 9.17
CA LEU A 417 -8.03 -18.59 10.54
C LEU A 417 -9.27 -19.06 11.29
N ARG A 418 -9.07 -19.52 12.53
CA ARG A 418 -10.15 -19.97 13.42
C ARG A 418 -10.05 -19.35 14.80
N ASP A 419 -11.21 -19.00 15.35
CA ASP A 419 -11.35 -18.35 16.64
C ASP A 419 -11.32 -19.38 17.79
N GLY A 420 -10.12 -19.69 18.26
CA GLY A 420 -9.90 -20.67 19.30
C GLY A 420 -8.59 -21.40 19.11
N ASP A 421 -8.59 -22.70 19.36
CA ASP A 421 -7.38 -23.44 19.67
C ASP A 421 -7.15 -24.70 18.81
N SER A 422 -8.08 -24.99 17.89
CA SER A 422 -8.07 -26.19 17.06
C SER A 422 -8.78 -26.00 15.70
N GLU A 423 -8.69 -27.02 14.84
CA GLU A 423 -9.39 -27.11 13.55
C GLU A 423 -10.92 -27.08 13.68
N ASN A 424 -11.46 -27.40 14.85
CA ASN A 424 -12.91 -27.42 15.08
C ASN A 424 -13.44 -26.07 15.60
N SER A 425 -12.56 -25.11 15.87
CA SER A 425 -12.95 -23.78 16.31
C SER A 425 -13.69 -23.01 15.20
N PRO A 426 -14.58 -22.06 15.56
CA PRO A 426 -15.31 -21.23 14.60
C PRO A 426 -14.39 -20.64 13.53
N LEU A 427 -14.78 -20.77 12.25
CA LEU A 427 -14.02 -20.23 11.14
C LEU A 427 -14.17 -18.70 11.10
N LEU A 428 -13.05 -17.99 11.19
CA LEU A 428 -13.00 -16.54 10.98
C LEU A 428 -12.93 -16.21 9.50
N GLY A 429 -12.16 -16.99 8.74
CA GLY A 429 -12.10 -16.86 7.30
C GLY A 429 -11.06 -17.78 6.66
N ARG A 430 -11.20 -17.94 5.35
CA ARG A 430 -10.23 -18.62 4.48
C ARG A 430 -9.85 -17.63 3.38
N PHE A 431 -8.55 -17.37 3.27
CA PHE A 431 -8.00 -16.26 2.51
C PHE A 431 -7.00 -16.77 1.49
N CYS A 432 -7.02 -16.19 0.29
CA CYS A 432 -6.10 -16.44 -0.81
C CYS A 432 -6.09 -15.23 -1.75
N GLY A 433 -5.20 -15.20 -2.74
CA GLY A 433 -5.02 -14.05 -3.62
C GLY A 433 -4.16 -12.95 -3.02
N TYR A 434 -4.39 -11.72 -3.49
CA TYR A 434 -3.51 -10.56 -3.23
C TYR A 434 -4.17 -9.47 -2.38
N GLU A 435 -5.46 -9.61 -2.07
CA GLU A 435 -6.14 -8.69 -1.18
C GLU A 435 -5.77 -9.02 0.26
N LYS A 436 -5.23 -8.02 0.97
CA LYS A 436 -4.86 -8.17 2.37
C LYS A 436 -6.15 -8.37 3.20
N PRO A 437 -6.22 -9.43 4.05
CA PRO A 437 -7.34 -9.59 4.96
C PRO A 437 -7.45 -8.41 5.93
N ASP A 438 -8.68 -8.11 6.34
CA ASP A 438 -8.97 -7.17 7.42
C ASP A 438 -8.30 -7.58 8.74
N ASP A 439 -8.11 -6.61 9.61
CA ASP A 439 -7.50 -6.83 10.92
C ASP A 439 -8.39 -7.75 11.78
N ILE A 440 -7.81 -8.82 12.32
CA ILE A 440 -8.57 -9.90 13.00
C ILE A 440 -8.42 -9.78 14.52
N LYS A 441 -9.55 -9.91 15.24
CA LYS A 441 -9.62 -10.05 16.69
C LYS A 441 -10.25 -11.38 17.07
N SER A 442 -9.60 -12.18 17.89
CA SER A 442 -10.20 -13.40 18.45
C SER A 442 -11.17 -13.11 19.60
N SER A 443 -12.12 -14.00 19.86
CA SER A 443 -13.01 -13.95 21.03
C SER A 443 -12.38 -14.54 22.29
N SER A 444 -11.23 -15.21 22.18
CA SER A 444 -10.50 -15.83 23.29
C SER A 444 -9.02 -15.46 23.30
N ASN A 445 -8.27 -15.95 24.28
CA ASN A 445 -6.81 -15.78 24.35
C ASN A 445 -6.03 -16.68 23.36
N GLN A 446 -6.73 -17.35 22.45
CA GLN A 446 -6.18 -18.31 21.50
C GLN A 446 -6.70 -18.03 20.10
N LEU A 447 -5.80 -18.15 19.12
CA LEU A 447 -6.11 -18.08 17.69
C LEU A 447 -5.40 -19.25 17.00
N TRP A 448 -6.13 -19.96 16.15
CA TRP A 448 -5.60 -21.07 15.38
C TRP A 448 -5.50 -20.70 13.91
N MET A 449 -4.34 -20.98 13.30
CA MET A 449 -4.03 -20.57 11.94
C MET A 449 -3.43 -21.73 11.15
N LYS A 450 -3.89 -21.95 9.91
CA LYS A 450 -3.36 -22.97 9.00
C LYS A 450 -3.06 -22.40 7.62
N PHE A 451 -1.83 -22.56 7.18
CA PHE A 451 -1.44 -22.29 5.79
C PHE A 451 -1.27 -23.62 5.05
N VAL A 452 -1.81 -23.68 3.83
CA VAL A 452 -1.65 -24.83 2.92
C VAL A 452 -1.21 -24.31 1.56
N SER A 453 -0.21 -24.97 0.97
CA SER A 453 0.17 -24.81 -0.43
C SER A 453 0.11 -26.13 -1.19
N ASP A 454 -0.24 -26.07 -2.47
CA ASP A 454 -0.32 -27.19 -3.39
C ASP A 454 0.99 -27.39 -4.17
N GLY A 455 0.97 -28.25 -5.19
CA GLY A 455 2.17 -28.63 -5.95
C GLY A 455 2.71 -27.57 -6.92
N SER A 456 2.01 -26.45 -7.12
CA SER A 456 2.28 -25.47 -8.17
C SER A 456 2.06 -24.03 -7.70
N VAL A 457 2.35 -23.07 -8.58
CA VAL A 457 2.06 -21.62 -8.45
C VAL A 457 2.31 -21.06 -7.05
N ASN A 458 3.58 -20.81 -6.73
CA ASN A 458 3.93 -20.18 -5.47
C ASN A 458 4.08 -18.65 -5.62
N LYS A 459 3.83 -17.93 -4.54
CA LYS A 459 3.93 -16.46 -4.44
C LYS A 459 4.74 -16.09 -3.20
N ALA A 460 5.03 -14.80 -3.01
CA ALA A 460 5.81 -14.32 -1.87
C ALA A 460 5.22 -14.74 -0.51
N GLY A 461 3.91 -14.95 -0.43
CA GLY A 461 3.22 -15.42 0.76
C GLY A 461 2.74 -14.28 1.67
N PHE A 462 2.74 -14.50 2.98
CA PHE A 462 2.20 -13.53 3.94
C PHE A 462 3.16 -13.29 5.10
N ALA A 463 3.04 -12.11 5.69
CA ALA A 463 3.64 -11.77 6.98
C ALA A 463 2.57 -11.09 7.85
N ALA A 464 2.33 -11.63 9.03
CA ALA A 464 1.29 -11.17 9.94
C ALA A 464 1.85 -10.93 11.35
N ASN A 465 1.55 -9.78 11.93
CA ASN A 465 1.88 -9.48 13.31
C ASN A 465 0.73 -9.90 14.21
N PHE A 466 1.04 -10.66 15.26
CA PHE A 466 0.10 -10.92 16.34
C PHE A 466 0.51 -10.17 17.60
N PHE A 467 -0.46 -9.80 18.41
CA PHE A 467 -0.23 -9.18 19.71
C PHE A 467 -1.39 -9.45 20.65
N LYS A 468 -1.11 -9.25 21.94
CA LYS A 468 -2.07 -9.27 23.03
C LYS A 468 -2.95 -8.04 22.91
N GLU A 469 -4.18 -8.26 22.46
CA GLU A 469 -5.20 -7.24 22.35
C GLU A 469 -5.86 -7.01 23.70
N ILE A 470 -5.94 -5.73 24.08
CA ILE A 470 -6.54 -5.24 25.32
C ILE A 470 -7.74 -4.40 24.92
N ASP A 471 -8.89 -4.60 25.58
CA ASP A 471 -10.00 -3.67 25.49
C ASP A 471 -9.84 -2.60 26.57
N GLU A 472 -9.16 -1.50 26.25
CA GLU A 472 -8.91 -0.43 27.23
C GLU A 472 -10.21 0.27 27.67
N CYS A 473 -11.25 0.22 26.85
CA CYS A 473 -12.55 0.80 27.16
C CYS A 473 -13.39 -0.04 28.14
N SER A 474 -13.10 -1.33 28.23
CA SER A 474 -13.71 -2.25 29.19
C SER A 474 -13.09 -2.18 30.59
N ARG A 475 -11.99 -1.43 30.76
CA ARG A 475 -11.38 -1.19 32.07
C ARG A 475 -12.21 -0.21 32.91
N PRO A 476 -12.09 -0.25 34.25
CA PRO A 476 -12.87 0.63 35.14
C PRO A 476 -12.69 2.13 34.88
N ASP A 477 -11.52 2.52 34.38
CA ASP A 477 -11.14 3.89 34.04
C ASP A 477 -11.54 4.30 32.62
N LYS A 478 -12.11 3.40 31.81
CA LYS A 478 -12.53 3.63 30.41
C LYS A 478 -11.46 4.35 29.57
N GLY A 479 -10.21 3.91 29.67
CA GLY A 479 -9.08 4.53 28.96
C GLY A 479 -8.74 5.96 29.41
N HIS A 480 -9.26 6.40 30.55
CA HIS A 480 -9.21 7.79 31.04
C HIS A 480 -9.89 8.80 30.10
N CYS A 481 -10.88 8.36 29.31
CA CYS A 481 -11.69 9.25 28.49
C CYS A 481 -12.76 9.94 29.35
N GLU A 482 -12.91 11.25 29.20
CA GLU A 482 -13.91 12.01 29.99
C GLU A 482 -15.34 11.56 29.68
N GLN A 483 -15.65 11.31 28.41
CA GLN A 483 -16.99 10.96 27.95
C GLN A 483 -17.05 9.56 27.33
N ARG A 484 -16.61 9.40 26.07
CA ARG A 484 -16.66 8.11 25.35
C ARG A 484 -15.26 7.57 25.08
N CYS A 485 -15.08 6.28 25.32
CA CYS A 485 -13.91 5.53 24.90
C CYS A 485 -14.29 4.66 23.69
N VAL A 486 -13.48 4.69 22.63
CA VAL A 486 -13.65 3.86 21.44
C VAL A 486 -12.43 2.95 21.31
N ASN A 487 -12.67 1.65 21.47
CA ASN A 487 -11.62 0.63 21.35
C ASN A 487 -11.30 0.37 19.88
N THR A 488 -10.02 0.22 19.56
CA THR A 488 -9.52 -0.11 18.21
C THR A 488 -8.54 -1.28 18.33
N LEU A 489 -8.23 -1.99 17.24
CA LEU A 489 -7.29 -3.11 17.36
C LEU A 489 -5.88 -2.60 17.67
N GLY A 490 -5.33 -2.99 18.82
CA GLY A 490 -4.02 -2.58 19.32
C GLY A 490 -3.98 -1.19 19.96
N SER A 491 -5.11 -0.50 20.10
CA SER A 491 -5.16 0.84 20.71
C SER A 491 -6.57 1.26 21.10
N TYR A 492 -6.73 2.48 21.60
CA TYR A 492 -8.04 3.11 21.80
C TYR A 492 -7.92 4.62 21.61
N HIS A 493 -9.05 5.28 21.40
CA HIS A 493 -9.11 6.74 21.42
C HIS A 493 -10.34 7.25 22.15
N CYS A 494 -10.22 8.45 22.71
CA CYS A 494 -11.35 9.12 23.34
C CYS A 494 -12.15 9.88 22.29
N ALA A 495 -13.47 9.83 22.44
CA ALA A 495 -14.42 10.59 21.67
C ALA A 495 -15.32 11.38 22.62
N CYS A 496 -15.86 12.49 22.13
CA CYS A 496 -16.78 13.32 22.89
C CYS A 496 -18.22 13.11 22.43
N ASP A 497 -19.16 13.39 23.31
CA ASP A 497 -20.57 13.44 23.01
C ASP A 497 -20.88 14.64 22.09
N PRO A 498 -21.95 14.56 21.27
CA PRO A 498 -22.37 15.66 20.40
C PRO A 498 -22.49 17.00 21.13
N GLY A 499 -21.84 18.04 20.58
CA GLY A 499 -21.74 19.36 21.21
C GLY A 499 -20.47 19.59 22.02
N TYR A 500 -19.54 18.63 22.06
CA TYR A 500 -18.22 18.73 22.68
C TYR A 500 -17.11 18.35 21.70
N GLU A 501 -15.94 18.99 21.83
CA GLU A 501 -14.73 18.69 21.04
C GLU A 501 -13.64 18.11 21.93
N LEU A 502 -12.85 17.18 21.40
CA LEU A 502 -11.75 16.56 22.13
C LEU A 502 -10.66 17.61 22.38
N ALA A 503 -10.31 17.81 23.64
CA ALA A 503 -9.29 18.75 24.07
C ALA A 503 -7.89 18.32 23.58
N PRO A 504 -6.89 19.22 23.58
CA PRO A 504 -5.53 18.91 23.12
C PRO A 504 -4.84 17.76 23.86
N ASP A 505 -5.29 17.41 25.07
CA ASP A 505 -4.82 16.27 25.83
C ASP A 505 -5.31 14.91 25.29
N ARG A 506 -6.18 14.92 24.26
CA ARG A 506 -6.84 13.77 23.63
C ARG A 506 -7.68 12.92 24.59
N ARG A 507 -8.12 13.48 25.72
CA ARG A 507 -8.86 12.76 26.77
C ARG A 507 -10.08 13.53 27.26
N SER A 508 -9.92 14.84 27.46
CA SER A 508 -10.96 15.72 27.97
C SER A 508 -11.85 16.23 26.84
N CYS A 509 -13.07 16.63 27.16
CA CYS A 509 -14.08 17.11 26.22
C CYS A 509 -14.48 18.54 26.57
N ALA A 510 -14.11 19.50 25.71
CA ALA A 510 -14.49 20.89 25.87
C ALA A 510 -15.82 21.18 25.17
N ALA A 511 -16.66 22.04 25.75
CA ALA A 511 -17.90 22.46 25.10
C ALA A 511 -17.57 23.10 23.73
N ALA A 512 -18.23 22.59 22.69
CA ALA A 512 -18.02 22.97 21.30
C ALA A 512 -19.36 23.37 20.65
N CYS A 513 -19.37 23.42 19.32
CA CYS A 513 -20.56 23.62 18.50
C CYS A 513 -21.25 22.28 18.21
N GLY A 514 -22.58 22.26 18.12
CA GLY A 514 -23.33 21.02 17.91
C GLY A 514 -24.37 20.76 18.98
N GLY A 515 -24.73 19.49 19.16
CA GLY A 515 -25.57 19.00 20.24
C GLY A 515 -26.74 18.12 19.78
N PHE A 516 -27.48 17.61 20.76
CA PHE A 516 -28.71 16.86 20.55
C PHE A 516 -29.90 17.82 20.36
N ILE A 517 -30.66 17.62 19.27
CA ILE A 517 -31.86 18.40 18.97
C ILE A 517 -33.03 17.44 18.79
N SER A 518 -33.96 17.46 19.74
CA SER A 518 -35.17 16.62 19.76
C SER A 518 -36.46 17.37 19.37
N LYS A 519 -36.33 18.63 18.94
CA LYS A 519 -37.48 19.42 18.49
C LYS A 519 -37.98 18.87 17.16
N LEU A 520 -39.28 18.98 16.89
CA LEU A 520 -39.85 18.54 15.61
C LEU A 520 -39.52 19.49 14.45
N ASN A 521 -39.18 20.74 14.74
CA ASN A 521 -38.66 21.70 13.78
C ASN A 521 -37.68 22.66 14.46
N GLY A 522 -36.86 23.34 13.66
CA GLY A 522 -35.91 24.31 14.17
C GLY A 522 -34.88 24.73 13.14
N SER A 523 -33.87 25.46 13.60
CA SER A 523 -32.71 25.84 12.79
C SER A 523 -31.45 25.80 13.64
N PHE A 524 -30.31 25.58 13.00
CA PHE A 524 -28.97 25.66 13.60
C PHE A 524 -28.00 26.26 12.58
N THR A 525 -26.87 26.77 13.08
CA THR A 525 -25.88 27.50 12.28
C THR A 525 -24.49 26.97 12.55
N SER A 526 -23.58 27.20 11.59
CA SER A 526 -22.14 27.05 11.82
C SER A 526 -21.69 27.94 12.99
N PRO A 527 -20.61 27.55 13.70
CA PRO A 527 -20.03 28.39 14.76
C PRO A 527 -19.62 29.75 14.20
N GLY A 528 -19.86 30.81 14.96
CA GLY A 528 -19.51 32.18 14.54
C GLY A 528 -20.52 32.87 13.61
N TRP A 529 -21.54 32.17 13.11
CA TRP A 529 -22.54 32.77 12.21
C TRP A 529 -23.21 34.02 12.79
N PRO A 530 -23.41 35.11 12.00
CA PRO A 530 -23.18 35.25 10.55
C PRO A 530 -21.76 35.62 10.10
N GLN A 531 -20.80 35.63 11.01
CA GLN A 531 -19.38 35.87 10.74
C GLN A 531 -18.71 34.56 10.28
N GLU A 532 -17.47 34.67 9.80
CA GLU A 532 -16.72 33.50 9.34
C GLU A 532 -16.54 32.49 10.48
N TYR A 533 -16.65 31.20 10.15
CA TYR A 533 -16.48 30.15 11.14
C TYR A 533 -15.03 30.04 11.61
N PRO A 534 -14.74 29.61 12.84
CA PRO A 534 -13.36 29.42 13.29
C PRO A 534 -12.67 28.21 12.60
N PRO A 535 -11.33 28.23 12.44
CA PRO A 535 -10.57 27.08 11.96
C PRO A 535 -10.48 25.97 13.03
N ASN A 536 -10.17 24.74 12.59
CA ASN A 536 -10.02 23.52 13.38
C ASN A 536 -11.26 23.16 14.22
N LYS A 537 -12.46 23.40 13.68
CA LYS A 537 -13.72 23.07 14.36
C LYS A 537 -14.26 21.74 13.88
N ASN A 538 -14.80 20.97 14.84
CA ASN A 538 -15.53 19.75 14.59
C ASN A 538 -16.88 19.83 15.33
N CYS A 539 -17.94 20.18 14.62
CA CYS A 539 -19.27 20.32 15.19
C CYS A 539 -20.14 19.13 14.79
N VAL A 540 -20.86 18.53 15.74
CA VAL A 540 -21.79 17.42 15.46
C VAL A 540 -23.17 17.75 16.00
N TRP A 541 -24.17 17.78 15.12
CA TRP A 541 -25.59 17.86 15.48
C TRP A 541 -26.27 16.51 15.28
N GLN A 542 -27.01 16.09 16.29
CA GLN A 542 -27.83 14.87 16.24
C GLN A 542 -29.30 15.24 16.37
N LEU A 543 -30.04 15.08 15.27
CA LEU A 543 -31.46 15.36 15.20
C LEU A 543 -32.23 14.05 15.46
N ILE A 544 -33.16 14.07 16.42
CA ILE A 544 -33.98 12.90 16.76
C ILE A 544 -35.44 13.33 16.83
N ALA A 545 -36.29 12.70 16.04
CA ALA A 545 -37.74 12.81 16.12
C ALA A 545 -38.35 11.51 16.68
N PRO A 546 -39.64 11.47 17.05
CA PRO A 546 -40.32 10.22 17.36
C PRO A 546 -40.33 9.27 16.14
N VAL A 547 -40.36 7.96 16.38
CA VAL A 547 -40.18 6.89 15.37
C VAL A 547 -41.10 6.96 14.13
N GLN A 548 -42.23 7.67 14.23
CA GLN A 548 -43.20 7.86 13.15
C GLN A 548 -42.89 9.04 12.20
N TYR A 549 -41.81 9.79 12.46
CA TYR A 549 -41.43 10.96 11.67
C TYR A 549 -40.14 10.73 10.89
N ARG A 550 -40.01 11.38 9.74
CA ARG A 550 -38.72 11.57 9.06
C ARG A 550 -38.30 13.03 9.14
N ILE A 551 -36.99 13.25 9.31
CA ILE A 551 -36.38 14.57 9.42
C ILE A 551 -35.90 15.01 8.04
N THR A 552 -36.32 16.19 7.60
CA THR A 552 -35.83 16.86 6.40
C THR A 552 -35.00 18.08 6.79
N LEU A 553 -33.81 18.20 6.21
CA LEU A 553 -32.84 19.27 6.40
C LEU A 553 -32.76 20.14 5.14
N LEU A 554 -32.77 21.44 5.33
CA LEU A 554 -32.69 22.46 4.30
C LEU A 554 -31.62 23.49 4.70
N PHE A 555 -30.69 23.80 3.80
CA PHE A 555 -29.75 24.90 4.04
C PHE A 555 -30.35 26.23 3.58
N ASP A 556 -30.41 27.27 4.40
CA ASP A 556 -30.80 28.61 3.97
C ASP A 556 -29.63 29.33 3.26
N THR A 557 -28.42 29.12 3.76
CA THR A 557 -27.17 29.69 3.24
C THR A 557 -26.07 28.67 3.41
N PHE A 558 -25.14 28.59 2.46
CA PHE A 558 -24.06 27.62 2.45
C PHE A 558 -22.83 28.20 1.75
N GLU A 559 -21.81 28.54 2.52
CA GLU A 559 -20.52 29.04 2.06
C GLU A 559 -19.40 28.40 2.89
N ILE A 560 -18.85 27.29 2.40
CA ILE A 560 -17.79 26.49 3.05
C ILE A 560 -16.58 26.42 2.12
N GLU A 561 -15.36 26.47 2.66
CA GLU A 561 -14.17 26.24 1.83
C GLU A 561 -14.17 24.82 1.27
N GLY A 562 -13.90 24.66 -0.02
CA GLY A 562 -13.71 23.32 -0.58
C GLY A 562 -13.50 23.31 -2.08
N ASN A 563 -13.12 22.14 -2.58
CA ASN A 563 -13.07 21.79 -3.99
C ASN A 563 -14.08 20.67 -4.28
N ASP A 564 -14.12 20.14 -5.49
CA ASP A 564 -15.11 19.12 -5.90
C ASP A 564 -15.09 17.82 -5.06
N VAL A 565 -14.04 17.58 -4.27
CA VAL A 565 -13.88 16.39 -3.39
C VAL A 565 -14.04 16.75 -1.90
N CYS A 566 -14.30 18.02 -1.57
CA CYS A 566 -14.46 18.53 -0.20
C CYS A 566 -13.32 18.07 0.73
N LYS A 567 -12.09 18.28 0.27
CA LYS A 567 -10.88 17.86 0.99
C LYS A 567 -10.55 18.73 2.21
N TYR A 568 -10.88 20.02 2.14
CA TYR A 568 -10.62 21.02 3.18
C TYR A 568 -11.79 21.02 4.16
N ASP A 569 -12.60 22.07 4.18
CA ASP A 569 -13.77 22.18 5.04
C ASP A 569 -14.98 21.48 4.42
N TYR A 570 -15.86 20.93 5.25
CA TYR A 570 -17.03 20.23 4.75
C TYR A 570 -18.14 20.04 5.78
N VAL A 571 -19.35 19.82 5.28
CA VAL A 571 -20.52 19.36 6.04
C VAL A 571 -20.91 17.97 5.54
N GLU A 572 -20.97 16.99 6.43
CA GLU A 572 -21.32 15.61 6.16
C GLU A 572 -22.66 15.26 6.82
N VAL A 573 -23.56 14.59 6.08
CA VAL A 573 -24.93 14.30 6.57
C VAL A 573 -25.23 12.80 6.45
N HIS A 574 -25.59 12.15 7.56
CA HIS A 574 -25.96 10.72 7.60
C HIS A 574 -27.44 10.52 7.96
N SER A 575 -28.05 9.46 7.42
CA SER A 575 -29.45 9.08 7.64
C SER A 575 -29.77 8.55 9.05
N SER A 576 -28.77 8.44 9.94
CA SER A 576 -28.91 7.94 11.31
C SER A 576 -27.85 8.58 12.20
N LEU A 577 -27.85 8.24 13.50
CA LEU A 577 -26.89 8.72 14.50
C LEU A 577 -25.50 8.05 14.38
N SER A 578 -25.42 6.88 13.76
CA SER A 578 -24.16 6.17 13.50
C SER A 578 -23.42 6.75 12.29
N THR A 579 -22.08 6.76 12.35
CA THR A 579 -21.21 7.11 11.22
C THR A 579 -21.22 6.05 10.12
N ASP A 580 -21.54 4.80 10.46
CA ASP A 580 -21.61 3.69 9.49
C ASP A 580 -22.96 3.65 8.75
N ALA A 581 -23.86 4.58 9.07
CA ALA A 581 -25.15 4.69 8.41
C ALA A 581 -25.02 5.41 7.06
N LYS A 582 -26.00 5.17 6.17
CA LYS A 582 -26.06 5.76 4.82
C LYS A 582 -25.68 7.24 4.84
N LEU A 583 -24.57 7.54 4.18
CA LEU A 583 -24.11 8.89 3.91
C LEU A 583 -25.00 9.51 2.83
N HIS A 584 -25.65 10.64 3.13
CA HIS A 584 -26.39 11.42 2.15
C HIS A 584 -25.47 12.25 1.26
N GLY A 585 -24.36 12.72 1.81
CA GLY A 585 -23.35 13.44 1.06
C GLY A 585 -22.38 14.19 1.97
N LYS A 586 -21.26 14.60 1.35
CA LYS A 586 -20.23 15.47 1.90
C LYS A 586 -20.21 16.74 1.05
N PHE A 587 -20.50 17.88 1.67
CA PHE A 587 -20.80 19.13 0.99
C PHE A 587 -19.80 20.23 1.36
N CYS A 588 -19.40 21.03 0.39
CA CYS A 588 -18.49 22.17 0.56
C CYS A 588 -18.68 23.15 -0.61
N GLY A 589 -17.97 24.27 -0.63
CA GLY A 589 -18.12 25.31 -1.64
C GLY A 589 -19.29 26.26 -1.35
N THR A 590 -19.75 26.96 -2.38
CA THR A 590 -20.84 27.94 -2.30
C THR A 590 -22.16 27.47 -2.89
N GLU A 591 -22.18 26.27 -3.48
CA GLU A 591 -23.40 25.67 -4.00
C GLU A 591 -24.21 25.06 -2.85
N LYS A 592 -25.48 25.46 -2.76
CA LYS A 592 -26.36 25.03 -1.68
C LYS A 592 -26.83 23.58 -1.93
N PRO A 593 -26.65 22.66 -0.96
CA PRO A 593 -27.17 21.30 -1.09
C PRO A 593 -28.69 21.26 -1.24
N GLU A 594 -29.18 20.27 -2.00
CA GLU A 594 -30.61 19.97 -2.09
C GLU A 594 -31.19 19.51 -0.75
N ALA A 595 -32.52 19.44 -0.64
CA ALA A 595 -33.20 19.00 0.58
C ALA A 595 -32.82 17.55 0.94
N ILE A 596 -32.35 17.34 2.16
CA ILE A 596 -31.90 16.02 2.62
C ILE A 596 -32.92 15.44 3.59
N THR A 597 -33.51 14.30 3.26
CA THR A 597 -34.47 13.61 4.14
C THR A 597 -33.89 12.30 4.68
N SER A 598 -33.87 12.17 6.00
CA SER A 598 -33.44 10.95 6.71
C SER A 598 -34.31 9.73 6.36
N GLN A 599 -33.73 8.53 6.46
CA GLN A 599 -34.45 7.27 6.22
C GLN A 599 -35.45 6.93 7.33
N LEU A 600 -35.09 7.26 8.58
CA LEU A 600 -35.87 7.00 9.79
C LEU A 600 -36.07 8.31 10.57
N ASN A 601 -36.26 8.21 11.88
CA ASN A 601 -36.51 9.32 12.78
C ASN A 601 -35.25 9.99 13.34
N SER A 602 -34.09 9.79 12.72
CA SER A 602 -32.84 10.37 13.18
C SER A 602 -31.94 10.82 12.03
N MET A 603 -31.11 11.83 12.29
CA MET A 603 -30.17 12.38 11.32
C MET A 603 -28.95 12.92 12.06
N ARG A 604 -27.75 12.70 11.51
CA ARG A 604 -26.50 13.28 12.01
C ARG A 604 -25.92 14.23 10.98
N VAL A 605 -25.53 15.42 11.44
CA VAL A 605 -24.88 16.46 10.63
C VAL A 605 -23.55 16.80 11.28
N GLU A 606 -22.45 16.68 10.54
CA GLU A 606 -21.09 16.91 11.02
C GLU A 606 -20.42 18.00 10.19
N PHE A 607 -19.89 19.04 10.82
CA PHE A 607 -19.14 20.12 10.16
C PHE A 607 -17.68 20.08 10.62
N LYS A 608 -16.74 20.02 9.68
CA LYS A 608 -15.31 20.12 9.95
C LYS A 608 -14.66 21.29 9.21
N SER A 609 -13.83 22.04 9.92
CA SER A 609 -12.91 23.03 9.34
C SER A 609 -11.45 22.69 9.62
N ASP A 610 -10.56 22.99 8.68
CA ASP A 610 -9.12 22.81 8.79
C ASP A 610 -8.43 24.02 9.43
N ASN A 611 -7.08 24.07 9.41
CA ASN A 611 -6.32 25.13 10.06
C ASN A 611 -6.16 26.40 9.22
N THR A 612 -6.75 26.46 8.05
CA THR A 612 -6.66 27.54 7.07
C THR A 612 -8.05 28.05 6.69
N VAL A 613 -8.06 29.11 5.86
CA VAL A 613 -9.20 29.74 5.16
C VAL A 613 -10.61 29.44 5.72
N SER A 614 -11.23 30.45 6.32
CA SER A 614 -12.62 30.35 6.76
C SER A 614 -13.57 31.13 5.83
N LYS A 615 -14.82 30.68 5.74
CA LYS A 615 -15.90 31.32 4.99
C LYS A 615 -17.07 31.65 5.90
N ARG A 616 -18.13 32.25 5.38
CA ARG A 616 -19.30 32.68 6.16
C ARG A 616 -20.07 31.54 6.83
N GLY A 617 -19.89 30.29 6.38
CA GLY A 617 -20.51 29.14 7.00
C GLY A 617 -21.90 28.85 6.46
N PHE A 618 -22.76 28.27 7.30
CA PHE A 618 -24.10 27.89 6.90
C PHE A 618 -25.15 28.18 7.97
N LYS A 619 -26.38 28.31 7.50
CA LYS A 619 -27.59 28.26 8.33
C LYS A 619 -28.49 27.17 7.78
N ALA A 620 -28.91 26.23 8.62
CA ALA A 620 -29.76 25.13 8.22
C ALA A 620 -31.06 25.12 9.03
N GLN A 621 -32.16 24.77 8.39
CA GLN A 621 -33.47 24.54 8.96
C GLN A 621 -33.82 23.06 8.85
N PHE A 622 -34.54 22.53 9.84
CA PHE A 622 -35.03 21.16 9.79
C PHE A 622 -36.47 21.10 10.25
N PHE A 623 -37.21 20.11 9.74
CA PHE A 623 -38.55 19.77 10.19
C PHE A 623 -38.81 18.27 10.07
N SER A 624 -39.70 17.77 10.91
CA SER A 624 -40.05 16.36 11.03
C SER A 624 -41.49 16.16 10.57
N ALA A 625 -41.71 15.31 9.57
CA ALA A 625 -43.04 15.02 9.02
C ALA A 625 -43.45 13.56 9.27
N ASN A 626 -44.71 13.34 9.66
CA ASN A 626 -45.31 12.02 9.86
C ASN A 626 -45.98 11.58 8.55
N GLU A 627 -45.70 10.38 8.06
CA GLU A 627 -46.33 9.84 6.85
C GLU A 627 -47.85 9.57 7.02
N GLN A 628 -48.42 9.74 8.22
CA GLN A 628 -49.84 9.47 8.50
C GLN A 628 -50.77 10.67 8.74
N PHE A 629 -50.30 11.93 8.69
CA PHE A 629 -51.20 13.09 8.79
C PHE A 629 -50.73 14.26 7.92
N SER A 630 -51.20 14.29 6.68
CA SER A 630 -51.45 15.52 5.93
C SER A 630 -52.80 15.40 5.24
N TYR A 631 -53.87 15.57 6.03
CA TYR A 631 -55.17 15.97 5.52
C TYR A 631 -55.38 17.42 5.95
N ASN A 632 -54.83 18.35 5.19
CA ASN A 632 -55.30 19.72 5.15
C ASN A 632 -55.93 19.93 3.77
N PRO A 633 -57.23 20.28 3.69
CA PRO A 633 -57.85 20.59 2.42
C PRO A 633 -57.35 21.97 1.99
N GLY A 634 -56.40 22.01 1.05
CA GLY A 634 -56.05 23.27 0.38
C GLY A 634 -54.58 23.56 0.10
N ILE A 635 -53.69 22.57 -0.07
CA ILE A 635 -52.43 22.76 -0.82
C ILE A 635 -52.16 21.50 -1.63
N ASP A 636 -52.11 21.69 -2.94
CA ASP A 636 -51.85 20.67 -3.95
C ASP A 636 -50.34 20.39 -4.05
N THR A 637 -49.98 19.13 -4.29
CA THR A 637 -48.66 18.59 -4.72
C THR A 637 -47.48 18.54 -3.73
N ILE A 638 -47.27 17.37 -3.08
CA ILE A 638 -45.91 16.83 -2.85
C ILE A 638 -45.82 15.57 -3.73
N GLY A 639 -45.10 15.70 -4.85
CA GLY A 639 -45.00 14.70 -5.91
C GLY A 639 -44.12 13.51 -5.53
N CYS A 640 -44.38 12.37 -6.17
CA CYS A 640 -43.56 11.16 -6.13
C CYS A 640 -42.41 11.24 -7.16
N ASP A 641 -41.86 12.44 -7.35
CA ASP A 641 -40.85 12.74 -8.35
C ASP A 641 -39.45 12.42 -7.80
N GLN A 642 -38.61 11.76 -8.61
CA GLN A 642 -37.28 11.32 -8.20
C GLN A 642 -36.23 11.59 -9.29
N ALA A 643 -35.05 12.06 -8.88
CA ALA A 643 -33.87 12.09 -9.73
C ALA A 643 -32.93 10.93 -9.33
N ILE A 644 -32.53 10.11 -10.30
CA ILE A 644 -31.72 8.91 -10.09
C ILE A 644 -30.42 9.05 -10.88
N THR A 645 -29.30 9.08 -10.17
CA THR A 645 -27.96 9.17 -10.76
C THR A 645 -27.15 7.88 -10.60
N SER A 646 -27.71 6.84 -9.96
CA SER A 646 -27.00 5.58 -9.72
C SER A 646 -26.81 4.79 -11.02
N VAL A 647 -25.64 4.19 -11.20
CA VAL A 647 -25.27 3.42 -12.41
C VAL A 647 -26.15 2.18 -12.62
N SER A 648 -26.74 1.65 -11.56
CA SER A 648 -27.79 0.63 -11.62
C SER A 648 -28.71 0.75 -10.42
N GLY A 649 -29.87 0.11 -10.48
CA GLY A 649 -30.82 0.11 -9.37
C GLY A 649 -32.20 -0.42 -9.74
N THR A 650 -33.16 -0.16 -8.85
CA THR A 650 -34.55 -0.58 -9.01
C THR A 650 -35.48 0.60 -8.79
N ILE A 651 -36.48 0.71 -9.65
CA ILE A 651 -37.56 1.70 -9.62
C ILE A 651 -38.86 0.96 -9.40
N THR A 652 -39.68 1.47 -8.49
CA THR A 652 -40.98 0.88 -8.17
C THR A 652 -42.09 1.92 -8.20
N SER A 653 -43.30 1.49 -8.56
CA SER A 653 -44.49 2.30 -8.33
C SER A 653 -44.70 2.60 -6.85
N PRO A 654 -45.40 3.69 -6.50
CA PRO A 654 -45.72 3.98 -5.11
C PRO A 654 -46.44 2.80 -4.44
N ASN A 655 -46.09 2.53 -3.18
CA ASN A 655 -46.60 1.44 -2.35
C ASN A 655 -46.21 0.01 -2.79
N TRP A 656 -45.43 -0.19 -3.86
CA TRP A 656 -45.02 -1.54 -4.26
C TRP A 656 -44.44 -2.35 -3.09
N PRO A 657 -44.85 -3.61 -2.85
CA PRO A 657 -45.69 -4.46 -3.71
C PRO A 657 -47.22 -4.31 -3.50
N ASP A 658 -47.65 -3.43 -2.60
CA ASP A 658 -49.07 -3.12 -2.38
C ASP A 658 -49.63 -2.24 -3.51
N LYS A 659 -50.95 -2.03 -3.49
CA LYS A 659 -51.63 -1.30 -4.55
C LYS A 659 -51.19 0.17 -4.62
N TYR A 660 -50.89 0.66 -5.83
CA TYR A 660 -50.57 2.08 -6.03
C TYR A 660 -51.76 2.98 -5.69
N PRO A 661 -51.56 4.25 -5.28
CA PRO A 661 -52.66 5.17 -4.99
C PRO A 661 -53.37 5.66 -6.27
N SER A 662 -54.65 6.02 -6.17
CA SER A 662 -55.41 6.72 -7.22
C SER A 662 -54.94 8.16 -7.43
N LYS A 663 -55.12 8.73 -8.63
CA LYS A 663 -54.86 10.14 -8.98
C LYS A 663 -53.41 10.58 -8.72
N LYS A 664 -52.46 9.70 -9.00
CA LYS A 664 -51.03 10.00 -8.87
C LYS A 664 -50.37 10.16 -10.21
N ALA A 665 -49.53 11.20 -10.31
CA ALA A 665 -48.54 11.36 -11.34
C ALA A 665 -47.16 11.35 -10.67
N CYS A 666 -46.31 10.41 -11.05
CA CYS A 666 -44.94 10.28 -10.53
C CYS A 666 -43.96 10.35 -11.69
N THR A 667 -42.83 10.99 -11.50
CA THR A 667 -41.79 11.08 -12.51
C THR A 667 -40.45 10.58 -12.00
N TRP A 668 -39.67 9.96 -12.87
CA TRP A 668 -38.28 9.58 -12.58
C TRP A 668 -37.38 10.11 -13.67
N THR A 669 -36.40 10.91 -13.28
CA THR A 669 -35.35 11.41 -14.18
C THR A 669 -34.08 10.63 -13.91
N LEU A 670 -33.71 9.73 -14.81
CA LEU A 670 -32.48 8.95 -14.71
C LEU A 670 -31.39 9.67 -15.50
N SER A 671 -30.22 9.82 -14.90
CA SER A 671 -29.01 10.26 -15.59
C SER A 671 -27.84 9.33 -15.26
N THR A 672 -26.95 9.14 -16.22
CA THR A 672 -25.74 8.33 -16.07
C THR A 672 -24.52 9.06 -16.60
N THR A 673 -23.35 8.45 -16.43
CA THR A 673 -22.03 8.97 -16.80
C THR A 673 -21.99 9.35 -18.29
N PRO A 674 -21.44 10.52 -18.65
CA PRO A 674 -21.36 10.96 -20.05
C PRO A 674 -20.74 9.90 -20.97
N GLY A 675 -21.32 9.76 -22.17
CA GLY A 675 -20.96 8.72 -23.14
C GLY A 675 -21.63 7.37 -22.92
N HIS A 676 -22.35 7.15 -21.82
CA HIS A 676 -23.12 5.93 -21.58
C HIS A 676 -24.62 6.12 -21.86
N ARG A 677 -25.31 4.99 -22.02
CA ARG A 677 -26.77 4.92 -22.22
C ARG A 677 -27.40 4.24 -21.01
N ILE A 678 -28.72 4.36 -20.89
CA ILE A 678 -29.49 3.79 -19.79
C ILE A 678 -30.38 2.69 -20.37
N LYS A 679 -30.22 1.48 -19.86
CA LYS A 679 -31.11 0.37 -20.12
C LYS A 679 -32.11 0.25 -18.98
N LEU A 680 -33.37 0.10 -19.36
CA LEU A 680 -34.47 -0.08 -18.43
C LEU A 680 -35.21 -1.37 -18.79
N ALA A 681 -35.27 -2.29 -17.84
CA ALA A 681 -36.03 -3.53 -17.96
C ALA A 681 -37.17 -3.51 -16.94
N ILE A 682 -38.41 -3.63 -17.42
CA ILE A 682 -39.55 -3.77 -16.52
C ILE A 682 -39.57 -5.21 -16.03
N ASP A 683 -39.26 -5.42 -14.75
CA ASP A 683 -39.18 -6.75 -14.15
C ASP A 683 -40.59 -7.33 -14.00
N GLU A 684 -41.50 -6.53 -13.44
CA GLU A 684 -42.91 -6.84 -13.21
C GLU A 684 -43.79 -5.63 -13.53
N ILE A 685 -44.95 -5.87 -14.14
CA ILE A 685 -45.99 -4.86 -14.38
C ILE A 685 -47.36 -5.46 -14.18
N ASP A 686 -48.20 -4.75 -13.44
CA ASP A 686 -49.58 -5.08 -13.14
C ASP A 686 -50.35 -3.77 -12.92
N MET A 687 -50.90 -3.24 -14.01
CA MET A 687 -51.68 -2.00 -14.06
C MET A 687 -53.08 -2.26 -14.62
N GLU A 688 -53.97 -1.28 -14.50
CA GLU A 688 -55.25 -1.34 -15.20
C GLU A 688 -55.05 -1.52 -16.71
N ALA A 689 -55.78 -2.48 -17.30
CA ALA A 689 -55.64 -2.82 -18.70
C ALA A 689 -56.60 -1.98 -19.56
N HIS A 690 -56.08 -1.33 -20.59
CA HIS A 690 -56.88 -0.62 -21.59
C HIS A 690 -56.22 -0.75 -22.98
N GLN A 691 -57.02 -0.75 -24.06
CA GLN A 691 -56.52 -0.96 -25.42
C GLN A 691 -55.47 0.07 -25.85
N GLU A 692 -55.60 1.31 -25.38
CA GLU A 692 -54.66 2.42 -25.64
C GLU A 692 -53.91 2.89 -24.37
N CYS A 693 -53.98 2.15 -23.27
CA CYS A 693 -53.40 2.55 -21.98
C CYS A 693 -53.81 3.97 -21.53
N ALA A 694 -55.11 4.29 -21.65
CA ALA A 694 -55.64 5.62 -21.38
C ALA A 694 -55.93 5.88 -19.89
N TYR A 695 -56.06 4.81 -19.11
CA TYR A 695 -56.22 4.85 -17.65
C TYR A 695 -54.83 4.84 -16.99
N ASP A 696 -54.55 3.87 -16.12
CA ASP A 696 -53.27 3.74 -15.44
C ASP A 696 -52.16 3.24 -16.39
N HIS A 697 -51.06 3.99 -16.47
CA HIS A 697 -49.97 3.65 -17.38
C HIS A 697 -48.61 4.22 -16.97
N LEU A 698 -47.55 3.63 -17.52
CA LEU A 698 -46.17 4.11 -17.46
C LEU A 698 -45.75 4.60 -18.85
N GLU A 699 -45.31 5.85 -18.95
CA GLU A 699 -44.67 6.42 -20.13
C GLU A 699 -43.15 6.46 -19.95
N ILE A 700 -42.41 6.18 -21.01
CA ILE A 700 -40.93 6.18 -20.99
C ILE A 700 -40.43 7.04 -22.15
N TYR A 701 -39.46 7.90 -21.88
CA TYR A 701 -38.95 8.91 -22.80
C TYR A 701 -37.42 8.85 -22.91
N ASP A 702 -36.92 8.94 -24.14
CA ASP A 702 -35.49 8.93 -24.51
C ASP A 702 -34.87 10.33 -24.38
N GLY A 703 -34.75 10.80 -23.13
CA GLY A 703 -34.17 12.09 -22.81
C GLY A 703 -34.53 12.55 -21.40
N PRO A 704 -34.16 13.79 -21.01
CA PRO A 704 -34.25 14.25 -19.63
C PRO A 704 -35.66 14.66 -19.17
N ASN A 705 -36.65 14.69 -20.07
CA ASN A 705 -38.01 15.13 -19.75
C ASN A 705 -39.05 14.59 -20.75
N GLY A 706 -40.34 14.79 -20.43
CA GLY A 706 -41.46 14.35 -21.24
C GLY A 706 -41.67 15.04 -22.59
N ARG A 707 -40.75 15.92 -23.04
CA ARG A 707 -40.74 16.45 -24.43
C ARG A 707 -39.86 15.62 -25.36
N ALA A 708 -39.06 14.70 -24.82
CA ALA A 708 -38.21 13.83 -25.60
C ALA A 708 -39.02 12.76 -26.37
N THR A 709 -38.36 12.01 -27.25
CA THR A 709 -38.99 10.92 -28.00
C THR A 709 -39.51 9.85 -27.04
N SER A 710 -40.78 9.47 -27.13
CA SER A 710 -41.36 8.44 -26.25
C SER A 710 -41.10 7.03 -26.81
N PHE A 711 -40.67 6.11 -25.94
CA PHE A 711 -40.64 4.67 -26.24
C PHE A 711 -42.03 4.03 -26.22
N GLY A 712 -43.03 4.72 -25.67
CA GLY A 712 -44.42 4.29 -25.63
C GLY A 712 -45.05 4.35 -24.24
N ARG A 713 -46.32 3.96 -24.19
CA ARG A 713 -47.14 3.81 -22.97
C ARG A 713 -47.33 2.34 -22.67
N PHE A 714 -47.18 1.97 -21.39
CA PHE A 714 -47.27 0.59 -20.92
C PHE A 714 -48.33 0.46 -19.83
N CYS A 715 -49.21 -0.52 -19.94
CA CYS A 715 -50.28 -0.82 -18.98
C CYS A 715 -50.65 -2.32 -19.00
N GLY A 716 -51.61 -2.73 -18.18
CA GLY A 716 -51.99 -4.13 -18.02
C GLY A 716 -50.90 -4.98 -17.34
N SER A 717 -50.90 -6.28 -17.62
CA SER A 717 -49.97 -7.25 -17.00
C SER A 717 -48.93 -7.83 -17.97
N LYS A 718 -48.87 -7.32 -19.21
CA LYS A 718 -47.92 -7.80 -20.22
C LYS A 718 -46.59 -7.06 -20.09
N LYS A 719 -45.54 -7.80 -19.71
CA LYS A 719 -44.17 -7.28 -19.62
C LYS A 719 -43.64 -6.83 -21.00
N PRO A 720 -43.21 -5.56 -21.15
CA PRO A 720 -42.58 -5.10 -22.38
C PRO A 720 -41.11 -5.52 -22.48
N SER A 721 -40.56 -5.47 -23.69
CA SER A 721 -39.13 -5.67 -23.92
C SER A 721 -38.30 -4.53 -23.29
N PRO A 722 -37.07 -4.80 -22.84
CA PRO A 722 -36.18 -3.75 -22.33
C PRO A 722 -35.91 -2.65 -23.37
N VAL A 723 -35.79 -1.42 -22.91
CA VAL A 723 -35.48 -0.24 -23.75
C VAL A 723 -34.11 0.32 -23.37
N ILE A 724 -33.41 0.92 -24.33
CA ILE A 724 -32.08 1.53 -24.14
C ILE A 724 -32.16 2.95 -24.69
N SER A 725 -31.81 3.96 -23.89
CA SER A 725 -31.78 5.36 -24.34
C SER A 725 -30.69 5.58 -25.38
N SER A 726 -30.85 6.62 -26.20
CA SER A 726 -29.84 7.09 -27.16
C SER A 726 -28.67 7.82 -26.50
N GLY A 727 -28.88 8.38 -25.31
CA GLY A 727 -27.90 9.16 -24.55
C GLY A 727 -27.92 8.86 -23.05
N ASN A 728 -27.27 9.70 -22.27
CA ASN A 728 -27.06 9.47 -20.83
C ASN A 728 -28.22 9.94 -19.94
N SER A 729 -29.44 10.09 -20.49
CA SER A 729 -30.62 10.49 -19.74
C SER A 729 -31.87 9.77 -20.23
N MET A 730 -32.75 9.41 -19.29
CA MET A 730 -34.03 8.76 -19.56
C MET A 730 -35.08 9.30 -18.58
N PHE A 731 -36.30 9.52 -19.03
CA PHE A 731 -37.38 10.07 -18.21
C PHE A 731 -38.59 9.15 -18.21
N LEU A 732 -39.10 8.80 -17.03
CA LEU A 732 -40.27 7.96 -16.84
C LEU A 732 -41.39 8.79 -16.22
N ARG A 733 -42.64 8.48 -16.58
CA ARG A 733 -43.81 9.09 -16.00
C ARG A 733 -44.89 8.04 -15.76
N PHE A 734 -45.23 7.82 -14.50
CA PHE A 734 -46.37 6.99 -14.09
C PHE A 734 -47.60 7.86 -13.89
N PHE A 735 -48.75 7.40 -14.37
CA PHE A 735 -50.04 8.04 -14.19
C PHE A 735 -51.06 7.02 -13.68
N SER A 736 -51.89 7.44 -12.72
CA SER A 736 -53.05 6.67 -12.24
C SER A 736 -54.29 7.54 -12.13
N ASP A 737 -55.44 6.98 -12.47
CA ASP A 737 -56.74 7.66 -12.47
C ASP A 737 -57.50 7.49 -11.13
N ASN A 738 -58.80 7.77 -11.11
CA ASN A 738 -59.62 7.74 -9.88
C ASN A 738 -60.01 6.32 -9.40
N SER A 739 -59.78 5.26 -10.17
CA SER A 739 -60.28 3.91 -9.88
C SER A 739 -59.30 2.81 -10.30
N VAL A 740 -59.58 1.57 -9.87
CA VAL A 740 -58.86 0.34 -10.30
C VAL A 740 -57.34 0.32 -10.06
N GLN A 741 -56.94 0.42 -8.78
CA GLN A 741 -55.54 0.28 -8.41
C GLN A 741 -55.10 -1.20 -8.37
N LYS A 742 -53.96 -1.47 -9.02
CA LYS A 742 -53.27 -2.77 -9.05
C LYS A 742 -51.93 -2.68 -8.31
N ARG A 743 -51.11 -3.72 -8.37
CA ARG A 743 -49.81 -3.76 -7.66
C ARG A 743 -48.81 -2.74 -8.22
N GLY A 744 -48.90 -2.40 -9.51
CA GLY A 744 -48.06 -1.40 -10.17
C GLY A 744 -46.88 -2.02 -10.88
N PHE A 745 -45.67 -1.48 -10.74
CA PHE A 745 -44.50 -1.97 -11.45
C PHE A 745 -43.24 -2.00 -10.59
N LYS A 746 -42.32 -2.89 -11.01
CA LYS A 746 -40.92 -2.92 -10.60
C LYS A 746 -40.07 -2.98 -11.86
N ALA A 747 -39.11 -2.08 -11.98
CA ALA A 747 -38.18 -2.01 -13.10
C ALA A 747 -36.74 -1.93 -12.60
N SER A 748 -35.83 -2.61 -13.28
CA SER A 748 -34.40 -2.52 -13.06
C SER A 748 -33.77 -1.61 -14.12
N HIS A 749 -32.84 -0.74 -13.70
CA HIS A 749 -32.08 0.10 -14.61
C HIS A 749 -30.57 -0.19 -14.48
N SER A 750 -29.85 -0.03 -15.58
CA SER A 750 -28.40 -0.14 -15.63
C SER A 750 -27.80 0.78 -16.69
N ALA A 751 -26.58 1.24 -16.45
CA ALA A 751 -25.77 1.92 -17.44
C ALA A 751 -25.23 0.90 -18.46
N GLU A 752 -25.33 1.22 -19.74
CA GLU A 752 -24.82 0.43 -20.85
C GLU A 752 -23.80 1.28 -21.63
N CYS A 753 -22.65 0.70 -21.96
CA CYS A 753 -21.63 1.41 -22.73
C CYS A 753 -21.93 1.40 -24.25
N GLY A 754 -21.16 2.20 -24.99
CA GLY A 754 -21.32 2.36 -26.43
C GLY A 754 -22.53 3.19 -26.85
N GLY A 755 -22.73 3.34 -28.15
CA GLY A 755 -23.84 4.08 -28.77
C GLY A 755 -23.39 5.13 -29.78
N SER A 756 -24.35 5.91 -30.30
CA SER A 756 -24.07 6.99 -31.25
C SER A 756 -24.10 8.34 -30.54
N LEU A 757 -23.02 9.11 -30.70
CA LEU A 757 -22.82 10.41 -30.07
C LEU A 757 -22.65 11.49 -31.13
N LYS A 758 -23.04 12.72 -30.80
CA LYS A 758 -22.89 13.87 -31.70
C LYS A 758 -21.84 14.84 -31.18
N ALA A 759 -20.78 15.02 -31.96
CA ALA A 759 -19.78 16.04 -31.73
C ALA A 759 -20.37 17.42 -32.06
N GLU A 760 -20.16 18.36 -31.15
CA GLU A 760 -20.58 19.76 -31.30
C GLU A 760 -19.36 20.67 -31.11
N ILE A 761 -19.50 21.95 -31.48
CA ILE A 761 -18.45 22.95 -31.24
C ILE A 761 -18.12 23.06 -29.73
N LYS A 762 -19.09 22.79 -28.87
CA LYS A 762 -18.86 22.67 -27.43
C LYS A 762 -18.31 21.27 -27.14
N THR A 763 -17.12 21.25 -26.53
CA THR A 763 -16.47 20.02 -26.07
C THR A 763 -17.36 19.23 -25.11
N LYS A 764 -17.39 17.92 -25.30
CA LYS A 764 -18.13 16.95 -24.48
C LYS A 764 -17.20 15.86 -23.95
N ASP A 765 -17.57 15.26 -22.83
CA ASP A 765 -16.80 14.19 -22.19
C ASP A 765 -17.38 12.80 -22.53
N LEU A 766 -16.47 11.83 -22.67
CA LEU A 766 -16.76 10.41 -22.77
C LEU A 766 -15.81 9.64 -21.85
N TYR A 767 -16.38 8.71 -21.11
CA TYR A 767 -15.64 7.87 -20.17
C TYR A 767 -15.67 6.41 -20.63
N SER A 768 -14.62 5.66 -20.30
CA SER A 768 -14.49 4.24 -20.62
C SER A 768 -15.56 3.35 -19.99
N HIS A 769 -16.03 3.70 -18.79
CA HIS A 769 -17.02 2.94 -18.03
C HIS A 769 -17.84 3.85 -17.10
N ALA A 770 -18.97 3.36 -16.60
CA ALA A 770 -19.95 4.17 -15.88
C ALA A 770 -19.51 4.59 -14.47
N GLN A 771 -18.56 3.89 -13.84
CA GLN A 771 -18.02 4.21 -12.50
C GLN A 771 -16.61 4.83 -12.55
N PHE A 772 -16.26 5.45 -13.69
CA PHE A 772 -14.95 6.03 -13.90
C PHE A 772 -14.63 7.09 -12.85
N GLY A 773 -13.52 6.89 -12.13
CA GLY A 773 -13.06 7.76 -11.05
C GLY A 773 -13.25 7.14 -9.66
N ASP A 774 -14.29 6.32 -9.49
CA ASP A 774 -14.56 5.58 -8.25
C ASP A 774 -13.95 4.17 -8.30
N ASN A 775 -13.98 3.53 -9.47
CA ASN A 775 -13.49 2.17 -9.70
C ASN A 775 -12.64 2.07 -10.99
N ASN A 776 -12.03 0.90 -11.18
CA ASN A 776 -11.42 0.49 -12.44
C ASN A 776 -12.50 -0.02 -13.43
N TYR A 777 -12.17 -0.05 -14.73
CA TYR A 777 -13.13 -0.53 -15.73
C TYR A 777 -13.51 -2.01 -15.50
N PRO A 778 -14.74 -2.43 -15.84
CA PRO A 778 -15.13 -3.83 -15.73
C PRO A 778 -14.38 -4.71 -16.74
N GLY A 779 -14.07 -5.95 -16.36
CA GLY A 779 -13.56 -6.98 -17.28
C GLY A 779 -14.63 -7.46 -18.27
N ALA A 780 -14.19 -8.17 -19.31
CA ALA A 780 -15.03 -8.70 -20.41
C ALA A 780 -15.98 -7.65 -21.02
N SER A 781 -15.51 -6.41 -21.16
CA SER A 781 -16.32 -5.31 -21.68
C SER A 781 -15.99 -5.04 -23.15
N ASP A 782 -17.01 -5.06 -23.99
CA ASP A 782 -16.92 -4.73 -25.40
C ASP A 782 -17.79 -3.49 -25.69
N CYS A 783 -17.17 -2.32 -25.65
CA CYS A 783 -17.85 -1.04 -25.82
C CYS A 783 -17.51 -0.41 -27.16
N GLN A 784 -18.52 0.08 -27.89
CA GLN A 784 -18.32 0.77 -29.16
C GLN A 784 -19.13 2.07 -29.23
N TRP A 785 -18.42 3.19 -29.39
CA TRP A 785 -19.01 4.51 -29.59
C TRP A 785 -18.77 5.00 -31.00
N VAL A 786 -19.80 5.56 -31.64
CA VAL A 786 -19.71 6.23 -32.93
C VAL A 786 -19.95 7.71 -32.71
N ILE A 787 -18.93 8.54 -32.87
CA ILE A 787 -19.02 9.99 -32.70
C ILE A 787 -19.11 10.62 -34.09
N SER A 788 -20.23 11.26 -34.40
CA SER A 788 -20.46 11.93 -35.70
C SER A 788 -20.54 13.45 -35.54
N ALA A 789 -19.89 14.19 -36.42
CA ALA A 789 -19.97 15.65 -36.57
C ALA A 789 -20.96 16.05 -37.67
N GLU A 790 -21.26 17.35 -37.78
CA GLU A 790 -22.03 17.87 -38.91
C GLU A 790 -21.22 17.82 -40.21
N LYS A 791 -21.91 17.70 -41.35
CA LYS A 791 -21.28 17.63 -42.66
C LYS A 791 -20.38 18.85 -42.91
N GLY A 792 -19.09 18.61 -43.19
CA GLY A 792 -18.09 19.66 -43.38
C GLY A 792 -17.26 19.98 -42.13
N TYR A 793 -17.43 19.20 -41.05
CA TYR A 793 -16.64 19.23 -39.83
C TYR A 793 -16.08 17.83 -39.53
N GLY A 794 -14.93 17.79 -38.87
CA GLY A 794 -14.33 16.60 -38.29
C GLY A 794 -14.58 16.49 -36.79
N VAL A 795 -14.07 15.42 -36.20
CA VAL A 795 -14.09 15.09 -34.78
C VAL A 795 -12.65 15.13 -34.28
N GLU A 796 -12.43 15.93 -33.25
CA GLU A 796 -11.18 15.97 -32.49
C GLU A 796 -11.37 15.18 -31.19
N LEU A 797 -10.40 14.32 -30.86
CA LEU A 797 -10.33 13.56 -29.61
C LEU A 797 -9.09 13.93 -28.81
N ILE A 798 -9.29 14.26 -27.53
CA ILE A 798 -8.23 14.60 -26.58
C ILE A 798 -8.37 13.67 -25.38
N PHE A 799 -7.40 12.76 -25.19
CA PHE A 799 -7.35 11.89 -24.02
C PHE A 799 -6.75 12.63 -22.83
N HIS A 800 -7.52 12.76 -21.75
CA HIS A 800 -7.03 13.37 -20.50
C HIS A 800 -6.49 12.33 -19.52
N THR A 801 -7.08 11.15 -19.51
CA THR A 801 -6.61 10.00 -18.73
C THR A 801 -6.64 8.79 -19.65
N PHE A 802 -5.58 8.00 -19.62
CA PHE A 802 -5.47 6.77 -20.39
C PHE A 802 -4.59 5.79 -19.60
N GLU A 803 -5.24 4.85 -18.93
CA GLU A 803 -4.62 3.80 -18.15
C GLU A 803 -5.35 2.49 -18.48
N ILE A 804 -4.84 1.80 -19.48
CA ILE A 804 -5.28 0.47 -19.91
C ILE A 804 -4.16 -0.53 -19.60
N GLU A 805 -4.47 -1.81 -19.44
CA GLU A 805 -3.45 -2.83 -19.25
C GLU A 805 -2.31 -2.71 -20.29
N GLU A 806 -1.06 -2.83 -19.84
CA GLU A 806 0.11 -2.69 -20.71
C GLU A 806 0.57 -4.08 -21.20
N GLU A 807 0.61 -4.25 -22.51
CA GLU A 807 1.07 -5.47 -23.18
C GLU A 807 1.77 -5.09 -24.49
N ALA A 808 2.75 -5.89 -24.94
CA ALA A 808 3.61 -5.55 -26.06
C ALA A 808 2.87 -5.35 -27.40
N ASP A 809 1.79 -6.08 -27.62
CA ASP A 809 0.95 -6.05 -28.83
C ASP A 809 -0.47 -5.49 -28.56
N CYS A 810 -0.72 -4.98 -27.36
CA CYS A 810 -2.04 -4.58 -26.86
C CYS A 810 -3.11 -5.67 -27.06
N GLY A 811 -2.75 -6.92 -26.80
CA GLY A 811 -3.59 -8.11 -27.05
C GLY A 811 -4.71 -8.33 -26.04
N TYR A 812 -4.52 -7.93 -24.78
CA TYR A 812 -5.46 -8.09 -23.68
C TYR A 812 -6.50 -6.97 -23.69
N ASP A 813 -6.27 -5.89 -22.94
CA ASP A 813 -7.12 -4.70 -22.95
C ASP A 813 -6.63 -3.66 -23.95
N TYR A 814 -7.54 -3.05 -24.70
CA TYR A 814 -7.15 -2.07 -25.71
C TYR A 814 -8.28 -1.13 -26.14
N VAL A 815 -7.86 0.04 -26.64
CA VAL A 815 -8.72 0.98 -27.36
C VAL A 815 -8.32 1.02 -28.82
N GLU A 816 -9.25 0.74 -29.72
CA GLU A 816 -9.09 0.90 -31.17
C GLU A 816 -9.91 2.08 -31.70
N LEU A 817 -9.29 2.84 -32.60
CA LEU A 817 -9.90 4.01 -33.22
C LEU A 817 -10.00 3.83 -34.73
N PHE A 818 -11.13 4.17 -35.31
CA PHE A 818 -11.38 4.10 -36.75
C PHE A 818 -11.92 5.42 -37.28
N ASP A 819 -11.40 5.87 -38.42
CA ASP A 819 -11.78 7.14 -39.09
C ASP A 819 -12.95 6.92 -40.04
N GLY A 820 -14.16 6.84 -39.47
CA GLY A 820 -15.40 6.66 -40.20
C GLY A 820 -16.55 6.26 -39.30
N ALA A 821 -17.67 5.84 -39.91
CA ALA A 821 -18.91 5.54 -39.18
C ALA A 821 -18.98 4.10 -38.63
N ASP A 822 -18.05 3.22 -38.98
CA ASP A 822 -17.99 1.84 -38.50
C ASP A 822 -16.55 1.29 -38.44
N VAL A 823 -16.39 0.09 -37.88
CA VAL A 823 -15.09 -0.59 -37.70
C VAL A 823 -14.46 -1.11 -39.00
N LYS A 824 -15.13 -0.96 -40.16
CA LYS A 824 -14.55 -1.27 -41.48
C LYS A 824 -13.80 -0.08 -42.05
N ALA A 825 -13.95 1.10 -41.47
CA ALA A 825 -13.22 2.30 -41.85
C ALA A 825 -11.72 2.17 -41.53
N PRO A 826 -10.84 3.03 -42.09
CA PRO A 826 -9.41 2.99 -41.81
C PRO A 826 -9.11 3.10 -40.31
N ARG A 827 -8.32 2.15 -39.78
CA ARG A 827 -7.91 2.14 -38.38
C ARG A 827 -6.82 3.19 -38.14
N LEU A 828 -7.07 4.12 -37.23
CA LEU A 828 -6.12 5.15 -36.79
C LEU A 828 -5.07 4.59 -35.84
N GLY A 829 -5.45 3.65 -34.97
CA GLY A 829 -4.51 2.97 -34.08
C GLY A 829 -5.19 2.02 -33.10
N ARG A 830 -4.36 1.23 -32.41
CA ARG A 830 -4.70 0.39 -31.25
C ARG A 830 -3.78 0.79 -30.11
N TYR A 831 -4.35 1.10 -28.96
CA TYR A 831 -3.66 1.73 -27.84
C TYR A 831 -3.94 0.96 -26.55
N CYS A 832 -2.90 0.80 -25.73
CA CYS A 832 -2.95 0.21 -24.39
C CYS A 832 -1.81 0.80 -23.53
N GLY A 833 -1.71 0.42 -22.25
CA GLY A 833 -0.72 0.97 -21.33
C GLY A 833 -1.11 2.31 -20.68
N SER A 834 -0.12 3.02 -20.14
CA SER A 834 -0.31 4.23 -19.33
C SER A 834 0.26 5.48 -20.00
N GLY A 835 -0.61 6.50 -20.17
CA GLY A 835 -0.26 7.78 -20.78
C GLY A 835 -1.19 8.11 -21.96
N PRO A 836 -1.73 9.34 -22.05
CA PRO A 836 -2.66 9.70 -23.12
C PRO A 836 -1.97 9.65 -24.50
N PRO A 837 -2.63 9.08 -25.54
CA PRO A 837 -2.19 9.22 -26.92
C PRO A 837 -2.07 10.69 -27.34
N GLU A 838 -1.32 10.95 -28.42
CA GLU A 838 -1.34 12.26 -29.09
C GLU A 838 -2.76 12.61 -29.58
N GLU A 839 -3.04 13.91 -29.75
CA GLU A 839 -4.36 14.38 -30.21
C GLU A 839 -4.76 13.76 -31.54
N ILE A 840 -6.02 13.34 -31.66
CA ILE A 840 -6.51 12.58 -32.81
C ILE A 840 -7.59 13.38 -33.52
N TYR A 841 -7.42 13.53 -34.83
CA TYR A 841 -8.34 14.25 -35.70
C TYR A 841 -8.88 13.30 -36.76
N SER A 842 -10.20 13.32 -36.97
CA SER A 842 -10.83 12.58 -38.07
C SER A 842 -10.53 13.25 -39.42
N ALA A 843 -10.29 12.45 -40.46
CA ALA A 843 -10.33 12.97 -41.84
C ALA A 843 -11.77 13.04 -42.36
N GLY A 844 -12.67 12.21 -41.82
CA GLY A 844 -14.10 12.22 -42.13
C GLY A 844 -14.95 12.98 -41.11
N ASP A 845 -16.27 12.84 -41.22
CA ASP A 845 -17.26 13.40 -40.29
C ASP A 845 -17.58 12.48 -39.11
N ALA A 846 -16.87 11.35 -38.94
CA ALA A 846 -17.10 10.40 -37.87
C ALA A 846 -15.83 9.69 -37.39
N ILE A 847 -15.78 9.34 -36.11
CA ILE A 847 -14.82 8.41 -35.52
C ILE A 847 -15.56 7.32 -34.75
N VAL A 848 -15.06 6.09 -34.84
CA VAL A 848 -15.45 4.99 -33.96
C VAL A 848 -14.38 4.77 -32.89
N ILE A 849 -14.81 4.73 -31.63
CA ILE A 849 -14.00 4.28 -30.49
C ILE A 849 -14.48 2.89 -30.09
N LYS A 850 -13.59 1.90 -30.16
CA LYS A 850 -13.85 0.55 -29.67
C LYS A 850 -12.95 0.29 -28.46
N PHE A 851 -13.55 -0.05 -27.33
CA PHE A 851 -12.85 -0.47 -26.12
C PHE A 851 -13.15 -1.94 -25.85
N HIS A 852 -12.10 -2.72 -25.64
CA HIS A 852 -12.16 -4.12 -25.27
C HIS A 852 -11.38 -4.33 -23.98
N SER A 853 -11.96 -5.07 -23.04
CA SER A 853 -11.25 -5.60 -21.88
C SER A 853 -11.45 -7.11 -21.75
N ASP A 854 -10.41 -7.81 -21.32
CA ASP A 854 -10.47 -9.22 -20.96
C ASP A 854 -10.93 -9.40 -19.50
N ASP A 855 -10.95 -10.64 -19.02
CA ASP A 855 -11.45 -11.00 -17.67
C ASP A 855 -10.46 -10.65 -16.53
N THR A 856 -9.28 -10.11 -16.84
CA THR A 856 -8.17 -9.91 -15.91
C THR A 856 -7.59 -8.49 -15.98
N ILE A 857 -6.84 -8.11 -14.92
CA ILE A 857 -6.03 -6.87 -14.84
C ILE A 857 -6.72 -5.60 -15.36
N ASN A 858 -7.77 -5.15 -14.66
CA ASN A 858 -8.41 -3.89 -15.02
C ASN A 858 -7.72 -2.68 -14.35
N LYS A 859 -7.54 -1.60 -15.11
CA LYS A 859 -6.95 -0.34 -14.68
C LYS A 859 -8.02 0.77 -14.61
N LYS A 860 -7.59 2.01 -14.41
CA LYS A 860 -8.50 3.17 -14.27
C LYS A 860 -9.33 3.44 -15.52
N GLY A 861 -8.85 3.07 -16.71
CA GLY A 861 -9.55 3.28 -17.97
C GLY A 861 -9.15 4.57 -18.66
N PHE A 862 -10.02 5.09 -19.52
CA PHE A 862 -9.81 6.35 -20.21
C PHE A 862 -10.95 7.36 -20.04
N HIS A 863 -10.57 8.64 -20.10
CA HIS A 863 -11.44 9.80 -20.24
C HIS A 863 -11.00 10.59 -21.46
N VAL A 864 -11.90 10.70 -22.43
CA VAL A 864 -11.67 11.42 -23.68
C VAL A 864 -12.66 12.57 -23.80
N ARG A 865 -12.14 13.72 -24.23
CA ARG A 865 -12.94 14.85 -24.66
C ARG A 865 -13.05 14.85 -26.17
N TYR A 866 -14.26 15.09 -26.67
CA TYR A 866 -14.50 15.17 -28.10
C TYR A 866 -15.19 16.48 -28.47
N THR A 867 -14.75 17.06 -29.59
CA THR A 867 -15.24 18.34 -30.11
C THR A 867 -15.40 18.25 -31.62
N SER A 868 -16.37 18.98 -32.18
CA SER A 868 -16.48 19.17 -33.62
C SER A 868 -15.55 20.29 -34.07
N THR A 869 -14.65 19.98 -34.99
CA THR A 869 -13.68 20.93 -35.54
C THR A 869 -13.97 21.16 -37.02
N LYS A 870 -13.85 22.40 -37.48
CA LYS A 870 -14.02 22.68 -38.92
C LYS A 870 -12.80 22.10 -39.64
N PHE A 871 -12.99 21.40 -40.76
CA PHE A 871 -11.86 21.01 -41.60
C PHE A 871 -11.04 22.26 -41.92
N GLN A 872 -9.77 22.28 -41.50
CA GLN A 872 -8.87 23.35 -41.92
C GLN A 872 -8.68 23.21 -43.43
N ASP A 873 -8.99 24.25 -44.19
CA ASP A 873 -8.60 24.34 -45.60
C ASP A 873 -7.10 24.13 -45.68
N THR A 874 -6.68 23.02 -46.26
CA THR A 874 -5.29 22.68 -46.50
C THR A 874 -4.61 23.75 -47.36
N LEU A 875 -3.91 24.68 -46.72
CA LEU A 875 -2.79 25.40 -47.30
C LEU A 875 -1.52 24.75 -46.78
N HIS A 876 -0.97 23.80 -47.54
CA HIS A 876 0.44 23.76 -47.93
C HIS A 876 0.73 22.50 -48.78
N THR A 877 0.35 22.57 -50.05
CA THR A 877 1.14 21.95 -51.12
C THR A 877 2.16 22.97 -51.63
N SER A 878 3.41 22.52 -51.81
CA SER A 878 4.50 23.17 -52.59
C SER A 878 5.18 24.41 -51.99
N LYS A 879 6.27 24.19 -51.22
CA LYS A 879 7.65 24.39 -51.69
C LYS A 879 8.69 23.86 -50.71
#